data_AF-A0A4Z1T3M7-F1
#
_entry.id   AF-A0A4Z1T3M7-F1
#
_cell.length_a   1.000
_cell.length_b   1.000
_cell.length_c   1.000
_cell.angle_alpha   90.00
_cell.angle_beta   90.00
_cell.angle_gamma   90.00
#
_symmetry.space_group_name_H-M   'P 1'
#
loop_
_entity.id
_entity.type
_entity.pdbx_description
1 polymer ?
#
loop_
_entity_poly.entity_id
_entity_poly.type
_entity_poly.pdbx_seq_one_letter_code
_entity_poly.pdbx_strand_id
1 'polypeptide(L)'
;MLLLGLGLAAALVLAGDCRMLYARTLYPIASARGCLEAPLLTEEVFYGTQDTLTTVLPMYVFLDVCKRPPDPYSGLAADPETRISGVFAEYASRINNASAWEFHEALASIFRDLKDAHTLYVKPSFFGHFRLAFPYSFEVKGGDVYLAGLSPDYAFITESYIERYGEDLTQRFGQRLVAINDTDPLEYLTAWAKRYVYATKSTHGQLNSLLAGDFMVRSLKVFGLPDPADENVVLELANGETLVIRFSIYSDREFNSEEEAIRLYMSNVIDPSEFTEIHPFKEAQAPLKDHRPTLRFFTEELDRSAIGSSKYKLGRALSEHFQPSHEYADHVRSARSGANYRYVIGDDSFSLYRYTTPQTQVQDDVVYVLAVYSFMPDDMVGTMNNMVDALEHLREVGVTRLIISLNGNGGGWVTLGHLLARALFPTSYPIYGAYNVRVNRLLDTLVNAKSIYTWMHRVDPWTGANLTYGTASDSTAWYYEDRETYDYIDDVVYGSARKVRFTRRFSFDDDLEDDISEGLERMYKFPGLDLSPDRVAIVTDGNCGSTCASFAKHLIEDHRCMAIGLGGSTEVDDPYDVASFSGGTVDDTTRLQVAILPLLWQEDVASHLDNVALLKKVFMPTDAYFRYSFHQLFSWNMRTHPVGSYAPLEYVPTPVHKVLPIYPIAYNWQGLDGIDTFMDAVYEEMLLVAHAGQEGNCLPGFQDVRHFEDGVAGADCPLKGNENGRGIYDCNGTCAFYDCAEGYYIEPRTLIPPAFRTCEPRVDSHAWDMYVPPPFDHSLHFAHILLLLLTLATVVTFVYVVLSVRKPELMAKFHGRVKEFFGKCCRKQRYEAEPSEGEPLVPGEVPNSVSATE
;
A
#
# COMPACT_ATOMS: atom_id res chain seq x y z
N MET A 1 -63.70 -24.11 6.97
CA MET A 1 -63.41 -25.49 6.52
C MET A 1 -62.56 -25.40 5.26
N LEU A 2 -61.30 -25.83 5.40
CA LEU A 2 -60.28 -26.20 4.39
C LEU A 2 -60.50 -25.85 2.91
N LEU A 3 -59.57 -25.06 2.36
CA LEU A 3 -58.54 -25.56 1.41
C LEU A 3 -57.51 -24.46 1.11
N LEU A 4 -56.32 -24.63 1.69
CA LEU A 4 -55.07 -23.96 1.32
C LEU A 4 -54.59 -24.56 -0.02
N GLY A 5 -54.42 -23.71 -1.03
CA GLY A 5 -53.67 -24.01 -2.24
C GLY A 5 -52.30 -23.35 -2.18
N LEU A 6 -51.28 -24.11 -1.78
CA LEU A 6 -49.88 -23.77 -1.96
C LEU A 6 -49.55 -23.74 -3.45
N GLY A 7 -49.36 -22.54 -4.01
CA GLY A 7 -48.72 -22.35 -5.30
C GLY A 7 -47.24 -22.09 -5.10
N LEU A 8 -46.42 -23.13 -5.06
CA LEU A 8 -44.99 -23.01 -5.33
C LEU A 8 -44.85 -22.65 -6.81
N ALA A 9 -44.64 -21.38 -7.12
CA ALA A 9 -44.08 -20.98 -8.39
C ALA A 9 -42.57 -21.19 -8.31
N ALA A 10 -42.10 -22.36 -8.73
CA ALA A 10 -40.72 -22.51 -9.15
C ALA A 10 -40.52 -21.59 -10.35
N ALA A 11 -39.83 -20.46 -10.14
CA ALA A 11 -39.35 -19.64 -11.24
C ALA A 11 -38.33 -20.48 -12.02
N LEU A 12 -38.78 -21.05 -13.13
CA LEU A 12 -37.88 -21.55 -14.16
C LEU A 12 -37.09 -20.33 -14.66
N VAL A 13 -35.84 -20.19 -14.24
CA VAL A 13 -34.92 -19.22 -14.84
C VAL A 13 -34.69 -19.73 -16.27
N LEU A 14 -35.43 -19.16 -17.22
CA LEU A 14 -35.06 -19.26 -18.63
C LEU A 14 -33.69 -18.59 -18.75
N ALA A 15 -32.64 -19.37 -19.01
CA ALA A 15 -31.36 -18.83 -19.45
C ALA A 15 -31.66 -17.89 -20.63
N GLY A 16 -31.45 -16.58 -20.45
CA GLY A 16 -31.68 -15.63 -21.52
C GLY A 16 -30.69 -15.87 -22.64
N ASP A 17 -31.12 -15.79 -23.89
CA ASP A 17 -30.20 -15.84 -25.04
C ASP A 17 -29.09 -14.79 -24.86
N CYS A 18 -27.81 -15.18 -25.03
CA CYS A 18 -26.70 -14.22 -24.92
C CYS A 18 -26.79 -13.12 -25.99
N ARG A 19 -27.25 -11.92 -25.58
CA ARG A 19 -27.37 -10.73 -26.43
C ARG A 19 -27.12 -9.43 -25.64
N MET A 20 -25.92 -8.89 -25.80
CA MET A 20 -25.53 -7.55 -25.37
C MET A 20 -24.99 -6.77 -26.58
N LEU A 21 -25.90 -6.24 -27.40
CA LEU A 21 -25.61 -5.69 -28.74
C LEU A 21 -24.87 -4.35 -28.75
N TYR A 22 -24.81 -3.68 -27.60
CA TYR A 22 -24.22 -2.35 -27.46
C TYR A 22 -23.30 -2.32 -26.24
N ALA A 23 -22.05 -1.97 -26.46
CA ALA A 23 -21.08 -1.69 -25.40
C ALA A 23 -21.53 -0.48 -24.57
N ARG A 24 -21.17 -0.44 -23.29
CA ARG A 24 -21.50 0.62 -22.33
C ARG A 24 -23.00 0.94 -22.25
N THR A 25 -23.84 -0.04 -22.51
CA THR A 25 -25.30 0.03 -22.29
C THR A 25 -25.68 -0.90 -21.14
N LEU A 26 -26.65 -0.51 -20.32
CA LEU A 26 -27.14 -1.31 -19.20
C LEU A 26 -28.12 -2.40 -19.65
N TYR A 27 -27.92 -3.58 -19.10
CA TYR A 27 -28.77 -4.75 -19.23
C TYR A 27 -29.21 -5.23 -17.84
N PRO A 28 -30.46 -5.68 -17.67
CA PRO A 28 -30.86 -6.39 -16.47
C PRO A 28 -29.92 -7.56 -16.20
N ILE A 29 -29.60 -7.83 -14.93
CA ILE A 29 -28.71 -8.94 -14.53
C ILE A 29 -29.17 -10.25 -15.19
N ALA A 30 -30.46 -10.57 -15.09
CA ALA A 30 -31.04 -11.76 -15.70
C ALA A 30 -30.79 -11.88 -17.22
N SER A 31 -30.77 -10.78 -17.95
CA SER A 31 -30.47 -10.79 -19.40
C SER A 31 -28.98 -10.95 -19.69
N ALA A 32 -28.12 -10.32 -18.89
CA ALA A 32 -26.66 -10.42 -19.05
C ALA A 32 -26.11 -11.80 -18.66
N ARG A 33 -26.79 -12.53 -17.77
CA ARG A 33 -26.44 -13.90 -17.38
C ARG A 33 -26.29 -14.84 -18.57
N GLY A 34 -27.09 -14.67 -19.62
CA GLY A 34 -26.96 -15.43 -20.86
C GLY A 34 -25.54 -15.43 -21.43
N CYS A 35 -24.89 -14.27 -21.47
CA CYS A 35 -23.51 -14.16 -21.95
C CYS A 35 -22.47 -14.53 -20.90
N LEU A 36 -22.72 -14.14 -19.65
CA LEU A 36 -21.82 -14.39 -18.53
C LEU A 36 -21.64 -15.89 -18.26
N GLU A 37 -22.74 -16.65 -18.34
CA GLU A 37 -22.82 -18.07 -17.97
C GLU A 37 -22.78 -19.01 -19.19
N ALA A 38 -22.70 -18.48 -20.43
CA ALA A 38 -22.59 -19.28 -21.65
C ALA A 38 -21.38 -20.23 -21.66
N PRO A 39 -20.17 -19.82 -21.23
CA PRO A 39 -19.03 -20.75 -21.19
C PRO A 39 -19.25 -21.83 -20.12
N LEU A 40 -19.15 -23.10 -20.50
CA LEU A 40 -19.25 -24.24 -19.59
C LEU A 40 -17.91 -24.57 -18.94
N LEU A 41 -17.95 -25.10 -17.73
CA LEU A 41 -16.78 -25.63 -17.03
C LEU A 41 -16.26 -26.89 -17.74
N THR A 42 -15.02 -26.86 -18.20
CA THR A 42 -14.35 -28.00 -18.84
C THR A 42 -13.51 -28.81 -17.86
N GLU A 43 -13.18 -30.06 -18.20
CA GLU A 43 -12.28 -30.90 -17.40
C GLU A 43 -10.89 -30.26 -17.22
N GLU A 44 -10.34 -29.68 -18.29
CA GLU A 44 -9.05 -29.00 -18.29
C GLU A 44 -9.02 -27.83 -17.30
N VAL A 45 -10.03 -26.95 -17.38
CA VAL A 45 -10.14 -25.80 -16.47
C VAL A 45 -10.32 -26.25 -15.03
N PHE A 46 -11.17 -27.27 -14.81
CA PHE A 46 -11.43 -27.78 -13.46
C PHE A 46 -10.17 -28.41 -12.82
N TYR A 47 -9.59 -29.44 -13.46
CA TYR A 47 -8.48 -30.18 -12.88
C TYR A 47 -7.19 -29.36 -12.82
N GLY A 48 -6.91 -28.53 -13.84
CA GLY A 48 -5.76 -27.63 -13.83
C GLY A 48 -5.84 -26.58 -12.72
N THR A 49 -7.03 -26.01 -12.49
CA THR A 49 -7.25 -25.06 -11.39
C THR A 49 -7.14 -25.77 -10.03
N GLN A 50 -7.67 -26.99 -9.91
CA GLN A 50 -7.58 -27.79 -8.69
C GLN A 50 -6.13 -28.09 -8.32
N ASP A 51 -5.35 -28.58 -9.27
CA ASP A 51 -3.94 -28.89 -9.07
C ASP A 51 -3.15 -27.63 -8.68
N THR A 52 -3.40 -26.50 -9.35
CA THR A 52 -2.71 -25.23 -9.07
C THR A 52 -3.06 -24.68 -7.70
N LEU A 53 -4.34 -24.50 -7.38
CA LEU A 53 -4.74 -23.92 -6.11
C LEU A 53 -4.31 -24.80 -4.93
N THR A 54 -4.46 -26.12 -5.04
CA THR A 54 -4.03 -27.04 -3.97
C THR A 54 -2.51 -27.00 -3.76
N THR A 55 -1.74 -26.81 -4.84
CA THR A 55 -0.28 -26.73 -4.79
C THR A 55 0.23 -25.40 -4.24
N VAL A 56 -0.44 -24.29 -4.60
CA VAL A 56 0.02 -22.93 -4.31
C VAL A 56 -0.56 -22.37 -3.01
N LEU A 57 -1.74 -22.82 -2.54
CA LEU A 57 -2.34 -22.36 -1.28
C LEU A 57 -1.37 -22.36 -0.08
N PRO A 58 -0.45 -23.34 0.08
CA PRO A 58 0.55 -23.30 1.15
C PRO A 58 1.51 -22.10 1.13
N MET A 59 1.59 -21.35 0.03
CA MET A 59 2.34 -20.09 -0.09
C MET A 59 1.64 -18.91 0.58
N TYR A 60 0.32 -18.99 0.79
CA TYR A 60 -0.43 -17.95 1.48
C TYR A 60 -0.02 -17.88 2.95
N VAL A 61 0.58 -16.76 3.32
CA VAL A 61 1.25 -16.63 4.61
C VAL A 61 0.29 -16.55 5.79
N PHE A 62 -0.97 -16.17 5.56
CA PHE A 62 -2.00 -16.10 6.59
C PHE A 62 -2.97 -17.29 6.58
N LEU A 63 -2.68 -18.35 5.83
CA LEU A 63 -3.51 -19.56 5.72
C LEU A 63 -3.89 -20.14 7.10
N ASP A 64 -2.99 -20.02 8.07
CA ASP A 64 -3.19 -20.57 9.41
C ASP A 64 -3.90 -19.59 10.35
N VAL A 65 -3.49 -18.31 10.37
CA VAL A 65 -4.08 -17.29 11.27
C VAL A 65 -5.52 -16.92 10.86
N CYS A 66 -5.86 -16.92 9.57
CA CYS A 66 -7.24 -16.62 9.12
C CYS A 66 -8.27 -17.64 9.62
N LYS A 67 -7.85 -18.86 10.02
CA LYS A 67 -8.74 -19.87 10.61
C LYS A 67 -9.19 -19.52 12.01
N ARG A 68 -8.36 -18.80 12.77
CA ARG A 68 -8.65 -18.31 14.12
C ARG A 68 -7.96 -16.96 14.34
N PRO A 69 -8.45 -15.90 13.68
CA PRO A 69 -7.87 -14.58 13.77
C PRO A 69 -8.01 -14.06 15.22
N PRO A 70 -7.03 -13.29 15.72
CA PRO A 70 -7.13 -12.67 17.02
C PRO A 70 -8.25 -11.62 17.04
N ASP A 71 -8.71 -11.25 18.23
CA ASP A 71 -9.59 -10.10 18.42
C ASP A 71 -8.91 -8.80 17.94
N PRO A 72 -9.67 -7.82 17.40
CA PRO A 72 -11.14 -7.81 17.24
C PRO A 72 -11.63 -8.51 15.96
N TYR A 73 -10.73 -9.10 15.18
CA TYR A 73 -11.07 -9.72 13.89
C TYR A 73 -11.53 -11.18 13.99
N SER A 74 -11.76 -11.71 15.19
CA SER A 74 -12.20 -13.09 15.43
C SER A 74 -13.46 -13.49 14.67
N GLY A 75 -14.38 -12.54 14.44
CA GLY A 75 -15.59 -12.73 13.62
C GLY A 75 -15.34 -12.97 12.12
N LEU A 76 -14.12 -12.74 11.63
CA LEU A 76 -13.71 -12.97 10.24
C LEU A 76 -13.05 -14.35 10.03
N ALA A 77 -13.16 -15.25 11.01
CA ALA A 77 -12.59 -16.59 10.92
C ALA A 77 -13.06 -17.31 9.64
N ALA A 78 -12.10 -17.79 8.85
CA ALA A 78 -12.34 -18.47 7.59
C ALA A 78 -11.39 -19.66 7.43
N ASP A 79 -11.86 -20.75 6.83
CA ASP A 79 -11.02 -21.89 6.46
C ASP A 79 -10.99 -22.07 4.94
N PRO A 80 -10.11 -21.33 4.23
CA PRO A 80 -9.99 -21.44 2.78
C PRO A 80 -9.66 -22.85 2.30
N GLU A 81 -8.85 -23.60 3.05
CA GLU A 81 -8.43 -24.97 2.68
C GLU A 81 -9.63 -25.92 2.61
N THR A 82 -10.49 -25.90 3.63
CA THR A 82 -11.72 -26.70 3.65
C THR A 82 -12.73 -26.21 2.61
N ARG A 83 -12.92 -24.89 2.48
CA ARG A 83 -13.89 -24.31 1.52
C ARG A 83 -13.51 -24.61 0.07
N ILE A 84 -12.24 -24.48 -0.30
CA ILE A 84 -11.74 -24.79 -1.64
C ILE A 84 -11.93 -26.29 -1.95
N SER A 85 -11.61 -27.16 -0.98
CA SER A 85 -11.84 -28.60 -1.13
C SER A 85 -13.32 -28.93 -1.35
N GLY A 86 -14.22 -28.21 -0.65
CA GLY A 86 -15.66 -28.30 -0.85
C GLY A 86 -16.11 -27.90 -2.25
N VAL A 87 -15.59 -26.78 -2.79
CA VAL A 87 -15.88 -26.34 -4.16
C VAL A 87 -15.44 -27.40 -5.17
N PHE A 88 -14.23 -27.95 -5.04
CA PHE A 88 -13.80 -29.01 -5.96
C PHE A 88 -14.66 -30.27 -5.85
N ALA A 89 -15.04 -30.69 -4.65
CA ALA A 89 -15.93 -31.82 -4.47
C ALA A 89 -17.32 -31.61 -5.13
N GLU A 90 -17.88 -30.41 -5.02
CA GLU A 90 -19.15 -30.05 -5.65
C GLU A 90 -19.04 -30.08 -7.18
N TYR A 91 -18.07 -29.33 -7.73
CA TYR A 91 -18.00 -29.08 -9.16
C TYR A 91 -17.42 -30.25 -9.98
N ALA A 92 -16.72 -31.20 -9.35
CA ALA A 92 -16.28 -32.44 -10.01
C ALA A 92 -17.44 -33.22 -10.67
N SER A 93 -18.63 -33.18 -10.04
CA SER A 93 -19.85 -33.82 -10.58
C SER A 93 -20.63 -32.97 -11.57
N ARG A 94 -20.26 -31.69 -11.73
CA ARG A 94 -20.94 -30.69 -12.55
C ARG A 94 -20.12 -30.24 -13.76
N ILE A 95 -18.98 -30.87 -14.03
CA ILE A 95 -18.18 -30.59 -15.24
C ILE A 95 -19.07 -30.77 -16.48
N ASN A 96 -18.94 -29.85 -17.45
CA ASN A 96 -19.76 -29.69 -18.65
C ASN A 96 -21.26 -29.37 -18.40
N ASN A 97 -21.69 -29.23 -17.15
CA ASN A 97 -23.07 -28.88 -16.79
C ASN A 97 -23.17 -27.55 -16.02
N ALA A 98 -22.15 -27.20 -15.24
CA ALA A 98 -22.01 -25.88 -14.62
C ALA A 98 -21.34 -24.92 -15.60
N SER A 99 -21.66 -23.64 -15.47
CA SER A 99 -20.93 -22.57 -16.15
C SER A 99 -19.54 -22.38 -15.54
N ALA A 100 -18.60 -21.89 -16.35
CA ALA A 100 -17.30 -21.45 -15.87
C ALA A 100 -17.43 -20.29 -14.86
N TRP A 101 -18.43 -19.41 -15.05
CA TRP A 101 -18.74 -18.33 -14.10
C TRP A 101 -19.00 -18.88 -12.69
N GLU A 102 -19.94 -19.83 -12.56
CA GLU A 102 -20.30 -20.44 -11.27
C GLU A 102 -19.07 -21.01 -10.56
N PHE A 103 -18.22 -21.75 -11.28
CA PHE A 103 -17.00 -22.35 -10.71
C PHE A 103 -15.98 -21.30 -10.26
N HIS A 104 -15.65 -20.34 -11.12
CA HIS A 104 -14.67 -19.31 -10.81
C HIS A 104 -15.16 -18.35 -9.71
N GLU A 105 -16.45 -18.06 -9.69
CA GLU A 105 -17.07 -17.23 -8.64
C GLU A 105 -17.13 -17.95 -7.29
N ALA A 106 -17.41 -19.26 -7.28
CA ALA A 106 -17.34 -20.06 -6.07
C ALA A 106 -15.95 -20.00 -5.43
N LEU A 107 -14.88 -20.08 -6.23
CA LEU A 107 -13.50 -19.91 -5.76
C LEU A 107 -13.21 -18.46 -5.33
N ALA A 108 -13.59 -17.46 -6.13
CA ALA A 108 -13.35 -16.04 -5.84
C ALA A 108 -14.00 -15.59 -4.52
N SER A 109 -15.21 -16.07 -4.24
CA SER A 109 -15.94 -15.73 -3.01
C SER A 109 -15.16 -16.08 -1.74
N ILE A 110 -14.46 -17.22 -1.73
CA ILE A 110 -13.69 -17.69 -0.56
C ILE A 110 -12.65 -16.68 -0.13
N PHE A 111 -11.94 -16.09 -1.10
CA PHE A 111 -10.86 -15.16 -0.81
C PHE A 111 -11.35 -13.74 -0.57
N ARG A 112 -12.44 -13.30 -1.21
CA ARG A 112 -13.05 -12.00 -0.88
C ARG A 112 -13.58 -11.92 0.55
N ASP A 113 -14.02 -13.04 1.11
CA ASP A 113 -14.47 -13.12 2.50
C ASP A 113 -13.34 -12.91 3.51
N LEU A 114 -12.06 -13.07 3.10
CA LEU A 114 -10.89 -12.82 3.96
C LEU A 114 -10.69 -11.33 4.27
N LYS A 115 -11.39 -10.45 3.56
CA LYS A 115 -11.28 -9.00 3.72
C LYS A 115 -9.82 -8.52 3.57
N ASP A 116 -9.13 -9.05 2.56
CA ASP A 116 -7.72 -8.80 2.28
C ASP A 116 -7.49 -8.65 0.76
N ALA A 117 -7.09 -7.46 0.30
CA ALA A 117 -6.80 -7.21 -1.11
C ALA A 117 -5.47 -7.86 -1.58
N HIS A 118 -4.58 -8.21 -0.65
CA HIS A 118 -3.36 -8.97 -0.96
C HIS A 118 -3.65 -10.44 -1.25
N THR A 119 -4.84 -10.95 -0.92
CA THR A 119 -5.19 -12.36 -1.13
C THR A 119 -6.51 -12.52 -1.88
N LEU A 120 -6.44 -12.81 -3.18
CA LEU A 120 -7.59 -12.91 -4.07
C LEU A 120 -7.43 -14.06 -5.07
N TYR A 121 -8.54 -14.71 -5.39
CA TYR A 121 -8.65 -15.45 -6.65
C TYR A 121 -9.27 -14.52 -7.69
N VAL A 122 -8.46 -14.14 -8.67
CA VAL A 122 -8.87 -13.23 -9.74
C VAL A 122 -9.32 -14.08 -10.92
N LYS A 123 -10.57 -13.85 -11.36
CA LYS A 123 -11.21 -14.64 -12.40
C LYS A 123 -10.64 -14.34 -13.79
N PRO A 124 -10.85 -15.22 -14.79
CA PRO A 124 -10.40 -14.99 -16.16
C PRO A 124 -10.79 -13.62 -16.71
N SER A 125 -9.95 -13.02 -17.56
CA SER A 125 -10.18 -11.64 -18.05
C SER A 125 -11.48 -11.49 -18.84
N PHE A 126 -12.03 -12.58 -19.38
CA PHE A 126 -13.38 -12.63 -19.94
C PHE A 126 -14.42 -11.99 -19.01
N PHE A 127 -14.36 -12.27 -17.71
CA PHE A 127 -15.32 -11.73 -16.73
C PHE A 127 -15.09 -10.24 -16.43
N GLY A 128 -13.92 -9.70 -16.76
CA GLY A 128 -13.63 -8.26 -16.64
C GLY A 128 -14.34 -7.38 -17.67
N HIS A 129 -14.89 -7.99 -18.73
CA HIS A 129 -15.73 -7.26 -19.68
C HIS A 129 -17.06 -6.82 -19.04
N PHE A 130 -17.55 -7.57 -18.05
CA PHE A 130 -18.83 -7.32 -17.39
C PHE A 130 -18.63 -6.49 -16.12
N ARG A 131 -19.45 -5.46 -15.95
CA ARG A 131 -19.44 -4.60 -14.76
C ARG A 131 -20.84 -4.46 -14.20
N LEU A 132 -20.98 -4.77 -12.92
CA LEU A 132 -22.18 -4.46 -12.15
C LEU A 132 -22.22 -2.94 -11.93
N ALA A 133 -23.39 -2.34 -12.11
CA ALA A 133 -23.57 -0.90 -12.02
C ALA A 133 -24.85 -0.53 -11.26
N PHE A 134 -24.70 0.48 -10.40
CA PHE A 134 -25.78 1.25 -9.81
C PHE A 134 -25.79 2.66 -10.45
N PRO A 135 -26.95 3.16 -10.90
CA PRO A 135 -27.02 4.36 -11.75
C PRO A 135 -26.83 5.70 -11.01
N TYR A 136 -26.60 5.69 -9.71
CA TYR A 136 -26.50 6.89 -8.85
C TYR A 136 -25.42 6.70 -7.78
N SER A 137 -25.14 7.76 -7.01
CA SER A 137 -24.22 7.73 -5.87
C SER A 137 -24.91 8.22 -4.59
N PHE A 138 -24.22 8.11 -3.46
CA PHE A 138 -24.68 8.60 -2.17
C PHE A 138 -23.66 9.56 -1.56
N GLU A 139 -24.15 10.65 -0.99
CA GLU A 139 -23.35 11.57 -0.17
C GLU A 139 -23.83 11.51 1.27
N VAL A 140 -22.90 11.45 2.23
CA VAL A 140 -23.22 11.48 3.65
C VAL A 140 -22.84 12.84 4.24
N LYS A 141 -23.78 13.54 4.87
CA LYS A 141 -23.57 14.86 5.49
C LYS A 141 -24.23 14.89 6.86
N GLY A 142 -23.44 15.05 7.92
CA GLY A 142 -23.95 15.10 9.29
C GLY A 142 -24.66 13.82 9.73
N GLY A 143 -24.27 12.67 9.16
CA GLY A 143 -24.91 11.36 9.40
C GLY A 143 -26.10 11.06 8.49
N ASP A 144 -26.70 12.07 7.84
CA ASP A 144 -27.78 11.87 6.86
C ASP A 144 -27.22 11.49 5.49
N VAL A 145 -27.95 10.61 4.77
CA VAL A 145 -27.60 10.17 3.42
C VAL A 145 -28.45 10.90 2.37
N TYR A 146 -27.80 11.34 1.31
CA TYR A 146 -28.39 12.09 0.20
C TYR A 146 -28.16 11.38 -1.13
N LEU A 147 -29.16 11.42 -2.01
CA LEU A 147 -29.02 10.93 -3.37
C LEU A 147 -28.15 11.89 -4.21
N ALA A 148 -27.18 11.36 -4.93
CA ALA A 148 -26.29 12.14 -5.79
C ALA A 148 -26.08 11.48 -7.17
N GLY A 149 -25.52 12.26 -8.09
CA GLY A 149 -25.25 11.83 -9.46
C GLY A 149 -23.93 11.07 -9.59
N LEU A 150 -23.77 10.37 -10.72
CA LEU A 150 -22.49 9.80 -11.11
C LEU A 150 -21.56 10.89 -11.70
N SER A 151 -20.25 10.64 -11.79
CA SER A 151 -19.31 11.57 -12.44
C SER A 151 -19.51 11.59 -13.95
N PRO A 152 -18.98 12.63 -14.62
CA PRO A 152 -18.99 12.69 -16.08
C PRO A 152 -18.50 11.42 -16.78
N ASP A 153 -17.47 10.75 -16.24
CA ASP A 153 -16.92 9.51 -16.81
C ASP A 153 -17.89 8.33 -16.78
N TYR A 154 -18.85 8.34 -15.85
CA TYR A 154 -19.87 7.30 -15.66
C TYR A 154 -21.30 7.79 -15.90
N ALA A 155 -21.48 9.01 -16.41
CA ALA A 155 -22.79 9.59 -16.70
C ALA A 155 -23.60 8.70 -17.69
N PHE A 156 -22.90 8.01 -18.58
CA PHE A 156 -23.50 7.03 -19.51
C PHE A 156 -24.30 5.93 -18.80
N ILE A 157 -23.94 5.57 -17.55
CA ILE A 157 -24.68 4.58 -16.75
C ILE A 157 -26.05 5.14 -16.40
N THR A 158 -26.11 6.38 -15.90
CA THR A 158 -27.37 7.06 -15.58
C THR A 158 -28.20 7.26 -16.84
N GLU A 159 -27.61 7.73 -17.93
CA GLU A 159 -28.28 7.92 -19.22
C GLU A 159 -28.89 6.61 -19.74
N SER A 160 -28.09 5.54 -19.78
CA SER A 160 -28.55 4.23 -20.22
C SER A 160 -29.63 3.64 -19.31
N TYR A 161 -29.58 3.93 -18.00
CA TYR A 161 -30.62 3.53 -17.05
C TYR A 161 -31.95 4.21 -17.36
N ILE A 162 -31.93 5.52 -17.62
CA ILE A 162 -33.12 6.31 -17.98
C ILE A 162 -33.72 5.80 -19.28
N GLU A 163 -32.90 5.57 -20.31
CA GLU A 163 -33.37 5.03 -21.59
C GLU A 163 -34.03 3.65 -21.44
N ARG A 164 -33.46 2.81 -20.57
CA ARG A 164 -33.92 1.44 -20.38
C ARG A 164 -35.19 1.33 -19.55
N TYR A 165 -35.26 2.05 -18.44
CA TYR A 165 -36.30 1.89 -17.42
C TYR A 165 -37.30 3.06 -17.40
N GLY A 166 -37.01 4.18 -18.05
CA GLY A 166 -37.84 5.38 -18.05
C GLY A 166 -37.84 6.16 -16.73
N GLU A 167 -36.92 5.83 -15.82
CA GLU A 167 -36.83 6.38 -14.47
C GLU A 167 -35.68 7.41 -14.38
N ASP A 168 -36.01 8.70 -14.43
CA ASP A 168 -35.05 9.81 -14.28
C ASP A 168 -35.13 10.44 -12.89
N LEU A 169 -34.08 10.23 -12.09
CA LEU A 169 -33.95 10.75 -10.73
C LEU A 169 -33.03 11.96 -10.63
N THR A 170 -32.56 12.52 -11.74
CA THR A 170 -31.61 13.66 -11.72
C THR A 170 -32.21 14.88 -11.00
N GLN A 171 -33.52 15.06 -11.09
CA GLN A 171 -34.27 16.10 -10.36
C GLN A 171 -34.38 15.86 -8.85
N ARG A 172 -33.94 14.70 -8.36
CA ARG A 172 -33.97 14.30 -6.94
C ARG A 172 -32.58 14.36 -6.28
N PHE A 173 -31.54 14.75 -7.01
CA PHE A 173 -30.21 14.91 -6.43
C PHE A 173 -30.21 15.97 -5.31
N GLY A 174 -29.48 15.69 -4.24
CA GLY A 174 -29.44 16.48 -3.02
C GLY A 174 -30.65 16.28 -2.09
N GLN A 175 -31.61 15.40 -2.43
CA GLN A 175 -32.67 15.04 -1.50
C GLN A 175 -32.19 14.01 -0.47
N ARG A 176 -32.62 14.20 0.77
CA ARG A 176 -32.32 13.32 1.90
C ARG A 176 -33.11 12.02 1.79
N LEU A 177 -32.43 10.90 2.01
CA LEU A 177 -33.05 9.59 2.16
C LEU A 177 -33.51 9.42 3.62
N VAL A 178 -34.69 8.84 3.82
CA VAL A 178 -35.20 8.47 5.14
C VAL A 178 -35.13 6.97 5.39
N ALA A 179 -35.13 6.16 4.32
CA ALA A 179 -34.90 4.73 4.41
C ALA A 179 -34.30 4.18 3.10
N ILE A 180 -33.54 3.10 3.23
CA ILE A 180 -33.18 2.20 2.13
C ILE A 180 -33.62 0.78 2.52
N ASN A 181 -34.49 0.16 1.72
CA ASN A 181 -35.08 -1.15 2.04
C ASN A 181 -35.60 -1.23 3.48
N ASP A 182 -36.44 -0.26 3.87
CA ASP A 182 -37.05 -0.12 5.21
C ASP A 182 -36.05 0.00 6.39
N THR A 183 -34.79 0.30 6.10
CA THR A 183 -33.69 0.42 7.07
C THR A 183 -33.11 1.84 7.05
N ASP A 184 -32.52 2.31 8.15
CA ASP A 184 -31.77 3.57 8.14
C ASP A 184 -30.75 3.58 6.98
N PRO A 185 -30.65 4.65 6.18
CA PRO A 185 -29.79 4.66 5.01
C PRO A 185 -28.32 4.38 5.30
N LEU A 186 -27.77 4.88 6.41
CA LEU A 186 -26.36 4.69 6.74
C LEU A 186 -26.11 3.28 7.29
N GLU A 187 -27.05 2.75 8.09
CA GLU A 187 -27.03 1.36 8.55
C GLU A 187 -27.10 0.38 7.37
N TYR A 188 -27.98 0.63 6.40
CA TYR A 188 -28.11 -0.19 5.18
C TYR A 188 -26.79 -0.22 4.39
N LEU A 189 -26.19 0.95 4.15
CA LEU A 189 -24.93 1.04 3.42
C LEU A 189 -23.78 0.38 4.19
N THR A 190 -23.77 0.47 5.52
CA THR A 190 -22.79 -0.22 6.37
C THR A 190 -22.93 -1.74 6.27
N ALA A 191 -24.16 -2.26 6.33
CA ALA A 191 -24.42 -3.70 6.17
C ALA A 191 -24.05 -4.20 4.77
N TRP A 192 -24.33 -3.41 3.74
CA TRP A 192 -23.91 -3.71 2.37
C TRP A 192 -22.39 -3.72 2.23
N ALA A 193 -21.69 -2.76 2.84
CA ALA A 193 -20.24 -2.66 2.82
C ALA A 193 -19.60 -3.91 3.45
N LYS A 194 -20.07 -4.31 4.64
CA LYS A 194 -19.63 -5.54 5.33
C LYS A 194 -19.74 -6.78 4.46
N ARG A 195 -20.83 -6.90 3.69
CA ARG A 195 -21.05 -8.05 2.82
C ARG A 195 -20.12 -8.02 1.60
N TYR A 196 -20.05 -6.90 0.90
CA TYR A 196 -19.51 -6.87 -0.46
C TYR A 196 -18.14 -6.21 -0.65
N VAL A 197 -17.66 -5.43 0.33
CA VAL A 197 -16.30 -4.86 0.26
C VAL A 197 -15.31 -5.90 0.75
N TYR A 198 -14.29 -6.21 -0.05
CA TYR A 198 -13.28 -7.23 0.25
C TYR A 198 -11.96 -6.64 0.74
N ALA A 199 -11.76 -5.32 0.66
CA ALA A 199 -10.42 -4.76 0.74
C ALA A 199 -9.95 -4.39 2.16
N THR A 200 -10.77 -4.57 3.20
CA THR A 200 -10.43 -4.16 4.56
C THR A 200 -11.25 -4.90 5.62
N LYS A 201 -10.60 -5.23 6.75
CA LYS A 201 -11.20 -5.94 7.88
C LYS A 201 -11.99 -5.02 8.81
N SER A 202 -11.61 -3.74 8.90
CA SER A 202 -12.32 -2.74 9.70
C SER A 202 -13.55 -2.21 8.97
N THR A 203 -14.65 -2.01 9.70
CA THR A 203 -15.90 -1.48 9.14
C THR A 203 -15.77 -0.02 8.67
N HIS A 204 -14.79 0.71 9.20
CA HIS A 204 -14.41 2.07 8.87
C HIS A 204 -13.99 2.15 7.41
N GLY A 205 -12.97 1.36 7.05
CA GLY A 205 -12.51 1.26 5.68
C GLY A 205 -13.60 0.69 4.75
N GLN A 206 -14.43 -0.24 5.23
CA GLN A 206 -15.45 -0.89 4.39
C GLN A 206 -16.49 0.11 3.91
N LEU A 207 -17.11 0.88 4.82
CA LEU A 207 -18.10 1.89 4.45
C LEU A 207 -17.47 2.96 3.56
N ASN A 208 -16.25 3.40 3.88
CA ASN A 208 -15.57 4.42 3.10
C ASN A 208 -15.22 3.94 1.68
N SER A 209 -14.71 2.71 1.52
CA SER A 209 -14.52 2.08 0.21
C SER A 209 -15.83 2.00 -0.58
N LEU A 210 -16.93 1.68 0.12
CA LEU A 210 -18.25 1.61 -0.50
C LEU A 210 -18.70 2.96 -1.07
N LEU A 211 -18.67 4.00 -0.23
CA LEU A 211 -19.11 5.36 -0.57
C LEU A 211 -18.21 6.01 -1.63
N ALA A 212 -16.90 5.76 -1.55
CA ALA A 212 -15.96 6.26 -2.53
C ALA A 212 -16.29 5.73 -3.94
N GLY A 213 -16.85 4.51 -4.04
CA GLY A 213 -17.41 4.03 -5.30
C GLY A 213 -17.58 2.55 -5.54
N ASP A 214 -17.25 1.67 -4.58
CA ASP A 214 -17.58 0.25 -4.75
C ASP A 214 -19.10 0.01 -4.79
N PHE A 215 -19.97 0.93 -4.34
CA PHE A 215 -21.42 0.78 -4.55
C PHE A 215 -21.83 1.01 -6.02
N MET A 216 -21.12 1.90 -6.72
CA MET A 216 -21.53 2.42 -8.02
C MET A 216 -21.19 1.48 -9.16
N VAL A 217 -19.94 1.00 -9.23
CA VAL A 217 -19.46 0.15 -10.33
C VAL A 217 -18.51 -0.89 -9.78
N ARG A 218 -18.68 -2.16 -10.18
CA ARG A 218 -17.83 -3.28 -9.79
C ARG A 218 -17.47 -4.14 -10.99
N SER A 219 -16.17 -4.38 -11.20
CA SER A 219 -15.70 -5.37 -12.18
C SER A 219 -16.04 -6.78 -11.75
N LEU A 220 -16.73 -7.55 -12.60
CA LEU A 220 -17.02 -8.96 -12.34
C LEU A 220 -15.79 -9.85 -12.49
N LYS A 221 -14.61 -9.30 -12.84
CA LYS A 221 -13.31 -10.01 -12.72
C LYS A 221 -12.96 -10.29 -11.26
N VAL A 222 -13.30 -9.36 -10.37
CA VAL A 222 -13.00 -9.44 -8.93
C VAL A 222 -14.26 -9.71 -8.14
N PHE A 223 -15.32 -8.90 -8.32
CA PHE A 223 -16.56 -9.00 -7.56
C PHE A 223 -17.53 -10.07 -8.08
N GLY A 224 -18.44 -10.49 -7.20
CA GLY A 224 -19.60 -11.29 -7.54
C GLY A 224 -20.81 -10.44 -7.92
N LEU A 225 -21.88 -11.11 -8.32
CA LEU A 225 -23.22 -10.50 -8.39
C LEU A 225 -23.77 -10.30 -6.97
N PRO A 226 -24.64 -9.30 -6.74
CA PRO A 226 -25.34 -9.18 -5.46
C PRO A 226 -26.28 -10.38 -5.27
N ASP A 227 -26.66 -10.63 -4.01
CA ASP A 227 -27.67 -11.64 -3.71
C ASP A 227 -29.00 -11.21 -4.36
N PRO A 228 -29.90 -12.15 -4.71
CA PRO A 228 -31.19 -11.79 -5.31
C PRO A 228 -32.04 -10.81 -4.47
N ALA A 229 -31.87 -10.82 -3.14
CA ALA A 229 -32.53 -9.88 -2.23
C ALA A 229 -31.98 -8.45 -2.33
N ASP A 230 -30.75 -8.32 -2.84
CA ASP A 230 -29.97 -7.09 -2.91
C ASP A 230 -29.90 -6.53 -4.35
N GLU A 231 -30.49 -7.22 -5.34
CA GLU A 231 -30.57 -6.72 -6.73
C GLU A 231 -31.42 -5.46 -6.88
N ASN A 232 -32.44 -5.29 -6.01
CA ASN A 232 -33.33 -4.13 -6.00
C ASN A 232 -33.12 -3.32 -4.71
N VAL A 233 -32.98 -2.01 -4.87
CA VAL A 233 -32.76 -1.03 -3.80
C VAL A 233 -33.95 -0.07 -3.78
N VAL A 234 -34.75 -0.17 -2.74
CA VAL A 234 -35.91 0.70 -2.49
C VAL A 234 -35.44 1.93 -1.71
N LEU A 235 -35.54 3.10 -2.31
CA LEU A 235 -35.18 4.38 -1.70
C LEU A 235 -36.46 5.09 -1.24
N GLU A 236 -36.52 5.50 0.01
CA GLU A 236 -37.56 6.41 0.51
C GLU A 236 -36.96 7.80 0.71
N LEU A 237 -37.52 8.78 0.02
CA LEU A 237 -37.10 10.17 0.08
C LEU A 237 -37.86 10.93 1.16
N ALA A 238 -37.25 11.99 1.71
CA ALA A 238 -37.88 12.83 2.74
C ALA A 238 -39.20 13.52 2.31
N ASN A 239 -39.49 13.56 1.01
CA ASN A 239 -40.76 14.05 0.47
C ASN A 239 -41.89 12.97 0.47
N GLY A 240 -41.61 11.76 0.94
CA GLY A 240 -42.53 10.61 0.96
C GLY A 240 -42.58 9.80 -0.34
N GLU A 241 -41.72 10.11 -1.32
CA GLU A 241 -41.59 9.37 -2.57
C GLU A 241 -40.77 8.09 -2.35
N THR A 242 -41.25 6.98 -2.90
CA THR A 242 -40.55 5.70 -2.88
C THR A 242 -40.13 5.31 -4.29
N LEU A 243 -38.86 4.94 -4.46
CA LEU A 243 -38.23 4.65 -5.75
C LEU A 243 -37.59 3.27 -5.69
N VAL A 244 -37.68 2.47 -6.76
CA VAL A 244 -37.09 1.12 -6.80
C VAL A 244 -36.00 1.07 -7.85
N ILE A 245 -34.75 1.14 -7.41
CA ILE A 245 -33.57 1.18 -8.28
C ILE A 245 -32.99 -0.21 -8.40
N ARG A 246 -32.56 -0.57 -9.59
CA ARG A 246 -32.11 -1.92 -9.91
C ARG A 246 -30.65 -1.91 -10.28
N PHE A 247 -29.87 -2.80 -9.70
CA PHE A 247 -28.55 -3.10 -10.22
C PHE A 247 -28.68 -3.65 -11.65
N SER A 248 -27.76 -3.25 -12.51
CA SER A 248 -27.70 -3.68 -13.91
C SER A 248 -26.26 -4.01 -14.28
N ILE A 249 -26.06 -4.68 -15.42
CA ILE A 249 -24.73 -5.00 -15.94
C ILE A 249 -24.53 -4.26 -17.24
N TYR A 250 -23.37 -3.63 -17.41
CA TYR A 250 -22.89 -3.25 -18.74
C TYR A 250 -21.66 -4.08 -19.11
N SER A 251 -21.42 -4.17 -20.41
CA SER A 251 -20.21 -4.74 -20.97
C SER A 251 -19.40 -3.64 -21.66
N ASP A 252 -18.07 -3.70 -21.61
CA ASP A 252 -17.21 -2.81 -22.41
C ASP A 252 -17.11 -3.22 -23.89
N ARG A 253 -17.75 -4.33 -24.26
CA ARG A 253 -17.82 -4.88 -25.61
C ARG A 253 -19.20 -5.46 -25.96
N GLU A 254 -19.40 -5.72 -27.23
CA GLU A 254 -20.62 -6.34 -27.75
C GLU A 254 -20.55 -7.87 -27.68
N PHE A 255 -21.70 -8.51 -27.41
CA PHE A 255 -21.90 -9.96 -27.46
C PHE A 255 -23.18 -10.27 -28.24
N ASN A 256 -23.05 -10.91 -29.40
CA ASN A 256 -24.18 -11.15 -30.31
C ASN A 256 -24.81 -12.54 -30.16
N SER A 257 -24.08 -13.48 -29.55
CA SER A 257 -24.44 -14.90 -29.44
C SER A 257 -23.66 -15.60 -28.32
N GLU A 258 -24.15 -16.77 -27.91
CA GLU A 258 -23.44 -17.66 -26.96
C GLU A 258 -22.11 -18.13 -27.55
N GLU A 259 -22.05 -18.46 -28.84
CA GLU A 259 -20.82 -18.90 -29.51
C GLU A 259 -19.72 -17.83 -29.45
N GLU A 260 -20.09 -16.55 -29.53
CA GLU A 260 -19.14 -15.45 -29.39
C GLU A 260 -18.60 -15.34 -27.96
N ALA A 261 -19.47 -15.46 -26.96
CA ALA A 261 -19.08 -15.45 -25.55
C ALA A 261 -18.16 -16.65 -25.23
N ILE A 262 -18.53 -17.85 -25.69
CA ILE A 262 -17.73 -19.07 -25.54
C ILE A 262 -16.38 -18.90 -26.22
N ARG A 263 -16.33 -18.43 -27.47
CA ARG A 263 -15.07 -18.23 -28.20
C ARG A 263 -14.13 -17.26 -27.49
N LEU A 264 -14.67 -16.18 -26.92
CA LEU A 264 -13.88 -15.19 -26.19
C LEU A 264 -13.39 -15.72 -24.84
N TYR A 265 -14.21 -16.51 -24.13
CA TYR A 265 -13.75 -17.19 -22.93
C TYR A 265 -12.64 -18.19 -23.26
N MET A 266 -12.82 -18.99 -24.31
CA MET A 266 -11.84 -19.99 -24.74
C MET A 266 -10.52 -19.37 -25.21
N SER A 267 -10.49 -18.11 -25.67
CA SER A 267 -9.21 -17.43 -25.97
C SER A 267 -8.38 -17.10 -24.72
N ASN A 268 -8.97 -17.23 -23.53
CA ASN A 268 -8.27 -17.07 -22.25
C ASN A 268 -7.91 -18.42 -21.62
N VAL A 269 -8.34 -19.55 -22.20
CA VAL A 269 -7.89 -20.88 -21.82
C VAL A 269 -6.49 -21.07 -22.40
N ILE A 270 -5.54 -21.46 -21.54
CA ILE A 270 -4.14 -21.60 -21.91
C ILE A 270 -3.80 -23.07 -21.84
N ASP A 271 -3.30 -23.64 -22.94
CA ASP A 271 -2.85 -25.02 -22.97
C ASP A 271 -1.56 -25.16 -22.15
N PRO A 272 -1.55 -25.89 -21.02
CA PRO A 272 -0.37 -26.03 -20.18
C PRO A 272 0.81 -26.68 -20.91
N SER A 273 0.57 -27.43 -21.99
CA SER A 273 1.62 -28.05 -22.80
C SER A 273 2.46 -27.01 -23.57
N GLU A 274 1.91 -25.85 -23.89
CA GLU A 274 2.64 -24.74 -24.53
C GLU A 274 3.79 -24.22 -23.66
N PHE A 275 3.68 -24.35 -22.33
CA PHE A 275 4.76 -24.01 -21.39
C PHE A 275 5.84 -25.08 -21.28
N THR A 276 5.54 -26.31 -21.70
CA THR A 276 6.45 -27.46 -21.62
C THR A 276 7.22 -27.73 -22.91
N GLU A 277 6.80 -27.16 -24.03
CA GLU A 277 7.54 -27.25 -25.29
C GLU A 277 8.76 -26.31 -25.27
N ILE A 278 9.92 -26.85 -25.66
CA ILE A 278 11.24 -26.19 -25.63
C ILE A 278 11.30 -25.15 -26.76
N HIS A 279 10.60 -24.02 -26.63
CA HIS A 279 10.74 -22.89 -27.54
C HIS A 279 11.85 -21.95 -27.06
N PRO A 280 12.74 -21.49 -27.96
CA PRO A 280 13.88 -20.67 -27.58
C PRO A 280 13.43 -19.37 -26.90
N PHE A 281 14.03 -19.14 -25.73
CA PHE A 281 13.88 -18.06 -24.73
C PHE A 281 13.80 -16.60 -25.26
N LYS A 282 13.86 -16.36 -26.57
CA LYS A 282 13.81 -15.02 -27.18
C LYS A 282 12.42 -14.57 -27.62
N GLU A 283 11.50 -15.48 -27.93
CA GLU A 283 10.13 -15.11 -28.35
C GLU A 283 9.11 -15.15 -27.20
N ALA A 284 9.37 -15.94 -26.15
CA ALA A 284 8.56 -15.98 -24.91
C ALA A 284 8.66 -14.70 -24.05
N GLN A 285 9.53 -13.75 -24.39
CA GLN A 285 9.57 -12.43 -23.75
C GLN A 285 8.51 -11.47 -24.30
N ALA A 286 7.87 -11.77 -25.43
CA ALA A 286 6.89 -10.87 -26.03
C ALA A 286 5.55 -10.78 -25.25
N PRO A 287 5.02 -11.86 -24.61
CA PRO A 287 3.85 -11.75 -23.74
C PRO A 287 4.17 -11.53 -22.25
N LEU A 288 5.42 -11.76 -21.81
CA LEU A 288 5.85 -11.61 -20.40
C LEU A 288 6.52 -10.25 -20.10
N LYS A 289 6.45 -9.32 -21.05
CA LYS A 289 7.26 -8.09 -21.06
C LYS A 289 6.87 -7.05 -20.03
N ASP A 290 5.76 -7.27 -19.34
CA ASP A 290 5.24 -6.33 -18.37
C ASP A 290 4.51 -7.11 -17.27
N HIS A 291 4.52 -6.58 -16.05
CA HIS A 291 3.69 -7.00 -14.90
C HIS A 291 4.38 -7.85 -13.79
N ARG A 292 5.21 -7.15 -13.01
CA ARG A 292 5.09 -7.04 -11.54
C ARG A 292 3.81 -7.66 -10.91
N PRO A 293 3.76 -8.66 -10.00
CA PRO A 293 2.51 -8.94 -9.25
C PRO A 293 1.95 -7.70 -8.57
N THR A 294 2.83 -6.85 -8.05
CA THR A 294 2.50 -5.53 -7.53
C THR A 294 1.84 -4.65 -8.59
N LEU A 295 2.38 -4.57 -9.80
CA LEU A 295 1.77 -3.80 -10.89
C LEU A 295 0.38 -4.33 -11.28
N ARG A 296 0.19 -5.67 -11.35
CA ARG A 296 -1.15 -6.26 -11.56
C ARG A 296 -2.09 -5.94 -10.41
N PHE A 297 -1.61 -6.06 -9.17
CA PHE A 297 -2.36 -5.69 -7.97
C PHE A 297 -2.88 -4.27 -8.08
N PHE A 298 -2.01 -3.29 -8.36
CA PHE A 298 -2.44 -1.91 -8.50
C PHE A 298 -3.39 -1.75 -9.69
N THR A 299 -3.05 -2.29 -10.87
CA THR A 299 -3.94 -2.22 -12.05
C THR A 299 -5.34 -2.75 -11.76
N GLU A 300 -5.46 -3.81 -10.97
CA GLU A 300 -6.76 -4.35 -10.59
C GLU A 300 -7.45 -3.54 -9.51
N GLU A 301 -6.72 -2.99 -8.55
CA GLU A 301 -7.28 -1.99 -7.64
C GLU A 301 -7.71 -0.70 -8.39
N LEU A 302 -7.10 -0.40 -9.56
CA LEU A 302 -7.59 0.64 -10.49
C LEU A 302 -8.86 0.20 -11.22
N ASP A 303 -8.89 -1.04 -11.71
CA ASP A 303 -10.00 -1.56 -12.51
C ASP A 303 -11.16 -2.09 -11.65
N ARG A 304 -10.98 -2.16 -10.33
CA ARG A 304 -11.93 -2.69 -9.34
C ARG A 304 -13.27 -1.96 -9.41
N SER A 305 -13.24 -0.63 -9.34
CA SER A 305 -14.44 0.21 -9.30
C SER A 305 -14.25 1.53 -10.05
N ALA A 306 -15.32 2.31 -10.16
CA ALA A 306 -15.35 3.57 -10.91
C ALA A 306 -14.32 4.63 -10.46
N ILE A 307 -13.71 4.43 -9.28
CA ILE A 307 -12.79 5.37 -8.63
C ILE A 307 -11.37 5.25 -9.16
N GLY A 308 -10.93 4.05 -9.54
CA GLY A 308 -9.51 3.83 -9.85
C GLY A 308 -9.04 4.60 -11.09
N SER A 309 -9.97 4.92 -12.00
CA SER A 309 -9.70 5.87 -13.07
C SER A 309 -9.44 7.28 -12.56
N SER A 310 -10.11 7.80 -11.52
CA SER A 310 -9.79 9.14 -10.99
C SER A 310 -8.57 9.16 -10.07
N LYS A 311 -8.34 8.09 -9.29
CA LYS A 311 -7.17 7.94 -8.39
C LYS A 311 -5.83 8.13 -9.12
N TYR A 312 -5.72 7.67 -10.37
CA TYR A 312 -4.46 7.70 -11.13
C TYR A 312 -4.54 8.36 -12.51
N LYS A 313 -5.73 8.50 -13.14
CA LYS A 313 -5.83 9.41 -14.32
C LYS A 313 -5.74 10.86 -13.90
N LEU A 314 -5.98 11.24 -12.64
CA LEU A 314 -5.60 12.60 -12.22
C LEU A 314 -4.08 12.73 -12.29
N GLY A 315 -3.29 11.75 -11.82
CA GLY A 315 -1.84 11.71 -12.02
C GLY A 315 -1.43 11.74 -13.50
N ARG A 316 -2.09 10.95 -14.37
CA ARG A 316 -1.75 10.89 -15.82
C ARG A 316 -2.26 12.07 -16.65
N ALA A 317 -3.41 12.63 -16.34
CA ALA A 317 -3.94 13.85 -16.98
C ALA A 317 -3.27 15.11 -16.43
N LEU A 318 -2.81 15.10 -15.17
CA LEU A 318 -1.93 16.13 -14.63
C LEU A 318 -0.48 15.97 -15.12
N SER A 319 -0.01 14.78 -15.50
CA SER A 319 1.34 14.65 -16.08
C SER A 319 1.38 14.90 -17.59
N GLU A 320 0.37 14.47 -18.35
CA GLU A 320 0.35 14.62 -19.82
C GLU A 320 -0.31 15.93 -20.29
N HIS A 321 -1.10 16.62 -19.46
CA HIS A 321 -1.77 17.89 -19.82
C HIS A 321 -1.49 19.06 -18.86
N PHE A 322 -0.60 18.89 -17.86
CA PHE A 322 -0.11 20.01 -17.05
C PHE A 322 1.34 20.35 -17.44
N GLN A 323 1.50 20.89 -18.65
CA GLN A 323 2.24 22.16 -18.66
C GLN A 323 1.26 23.15 -18.05
N PRO A 324 1.47 23.65 -16.83
CA PRO A 324 0.64 24.74 -16.35
C PRO A 324 0.85 25.87 -17.37
N SER A 325 -0.17 26.15 -18.19
CA SER A 325 -0.32 27.49 -18.70
C SER A 325 -0.23 28.36 -17.45
N HIS A 326 0.80 29.20 -17.38
CA HIS A 326 1.26 30.00 -16.24
C HIS A 326 0.19 30.88 -15.53
N GLU A 327 -1.10 30.70 -15.83
CA GLU A 327 -2.19 31.57 -15.42
C GLU A 327 -3.29 30.93 -14.55
N TYR A 328 -3.33 29.60 -14.34
CA TYR A 328 -4.46 28.95 -13.63
C TYR A 328 -4.13 28.26 -12.28
N ALA A 329 -2.87 28.24 -11.82
CA ALA A 329 -2.41 27.28 -10.80
C ALA A 329 -1.74 27.86 -9.53
N ASP A 330 -1.79 29.16 -9.26
CA ASP A 330 -1.09 29.69 -8.06
C ASP A 330 -1.95 29.70 -6.79
N HIS A 331 -3.28 29.81 -6.90
CA HIS A 331 -4.19 29.89 -5.75
C HIS A 331 -5.58 29.35 -6.07
N VAL A 332 -5.99 28.28 -5.38
CA VAL A 332 -7.36 27.78 -5.38
C VAL A 332 -8.03 28.26 -4.10
N ARG A 333 -8.99 29.18 -4.23
CA ARG A 333 -9.86 29.56 -3.11
C ARG A 333 -11.04 28.61 -3.07
N SER A 334 -11.16 27.84 -2.00
CA SER A 334 -12.33 27.01 -1.79
C SER A 334 -13.58 27.87 -1.68
N ALA A 335 -14.59 27.55 -2.49
CA ALA A 335 -15.93 28.12 -2.36
C ALA A 335 -16.70 27.54 -1.15
N ARG A 336 -16.24 26.39 -0.61
CA ARG A 336 -16.88 25.66 0.49
C ARG A 336 -16.41 26.18 1.85
N SER A 337 -15.10 26.15 2.12
CA SER A 337 -14.51 26.57 3.40
C SER A 337 -14.07 28.04 3.40
N GLY A 338 -13.88 28.63 2.21
CA GLY A 338 -13.23 29.94 2.08
C GLY A 338 -11.71 29.89 2.26
N ALA A 339 -11.13 28.71 2.49
CA ALA A 339 -9.69 28.49 2.58
C ALA A 339 -8.97 28.74 1.25
N ASN A 340 -7.68 29.05 1.33
CA ASN A 340 -6.80 29.21 0.18
C ASN A 340 -5.76 28.08 0.16
N TYR A 341 -5.72 27.35 -0.94
CA TYR A 341 -4.73 26.34 -1.23
C TYR A 341 -3.79 26.86 -2.32
N ARG A 342 -2.49 26.84 -2.03
CA ARG A 342 -1.46 27.09 -3.05
C ARG A 342 -0.66 25.81 -3.28
N TYR A 343 -0.71 25.31 -4.50
CA TYR A 343 0.14 24.21 -4.93
C TYR A 343 1.62 24.62 -4.85
N VAL A 344 2.47 23.71 -4.39
CA VAL A 344 3.92 23.93 -4.33
C VAL A 344 4.64 22.99 -5.28
N ILE A 345 4.50 21.68 -5.07
CA ILE A 345 5.19 20.63 -5.82
C ILE A 345 4.44 19.31 -5.66
N GLY A 346 4.65 18.37 -6.57
CA GLY A 346 3.98 17.08 -6.61
C GLY A 346 4.16 16.40 -7.96
N ASP A 347 3.66 15.16 -8.03
CA ASP A 347 3.67 14.27 -9.19
C ASP A 347 2.45 13.32 -9.15
N ASP A 348 2.54 12.16 -9.79
CA ASP A 348 1.49 11.14 -9.80
C ASP A 348 1.30 10.43 -8.44
N SER A 349 2.29 10.50 -7.55
CA SER A 349 2.27 9.85 -6.24
C SER A 349 1.88 10.77 -5.10
N PHE A 350 2.21 12.07 -5.18
CA PHE A 350 1.86 13.01 -4.10
C PHE A 350 1.65 14.46 -4.57
N SER A 351 1.11 15.28 -3.70
CA SER A 351 1.12 16.74 -3.87
C SER A 351 1.28 17.47 -2.53
N LEU A 352 1.99 18.59 -2.57
CA LEU A 352 2.18 19.50 -1.45
C LEU A 352 1.41 20.81 -1.68
N TYR A 353 0.54 21.16 -0.73
CA TYR A 353 -0.24 22.38 -0.76
C TYR A 353 0.02 23.22 0.49
N ARG A 354 0.22 24.53 0.32
CA ARG A 354 0.13 25.50 1.41
C ARG A 354 -1.34 25.73 1.74
N TYR A 355 -1.70 25.57 3.00
CA TYR A 355 -3.04 25.84 3.52
C TYR A 355 -3.08 27.21 4.21
N THR A 356 -4.12 28.01 3.95
CA THR A 356 -4.28 29.30 4.61
C THR A 356 -5.75 29.64 4.84
N THR A 357 -6.09 29.97 6.09
CA THR A 357 -7.38 30.51 6.50
C THR A 357 -7.17 31.76 7.37
N PRO A 358 -8.22 32.55 7.67
CA PRO A 358 -8.10 33.61 8.66
C PRO A 358 -7.60 33.11 10.02
N GLN A 359 -7.94 31.88 10.40
CA GLN A 359 -7.50 31.30 11.67
C GLN A 359 -6.01 30.97 11.67
N THR A 360 -5.48 30.35 10.60
CA THR A 360 -4.04 30.09 10.50
C THR A 360 -3.24 31.39 10.52
N GLN A 361 -3.76 32.47 9.93
CA GLN A 361 -3.14 33.79 9.96
C GLN A 361 -3.15 34.41 11.36
N VAL A 362 -4.24 34.25 12.12
CA VAL A 362 -4.34 34.74 13.50
C VAL A 362 -3.38 33.99 14.43
N GLN A 363 -3.16 32.69 14.20
CA GLN A 363 -2.21 31.88 14.96
C GLN A 363 -0.75 32.05 14.51
N ASP A 364 -0.49 32.79 13.42
CA ASP A 364 0.82 32.87 12.75
C ASP A 364 1.36 31.49 12.33
N ASP A 365 0.45 30.58 11.96
CA ASP A 365 0.78 29.22 11.59
C ASP A 365 1.09 29.11 10.09
N VAL A 366 2.22 28.47 9.80
CA VAL A 366 2.60 27.98 8.48
C VAL A 366 2.15 26.52 8.35
N VAL A 367 1.02 26.30 7.68
CA VAL A 367 0.38 24.97 7.57
C VAL A 367 0.48 24.43 6.15
N TYR A 368 0.85 23.15 6.04
CA TYR A 368 0.94 22.43 4.77
C TYR A 368 0.20 21.10 4.80
N VAL A 369 -0.28 20.68 3.64
CA VAL A 369 -0.84 19.36 3.38
C VAL A 369 0.07 18.61 2.43
N LEU A 370 0.59 17.48 2.86
CA LEU A 370 1.24 16.47 2.02
C LEU A 370 0.22 15.38 1.72
N ALA A 371 -0.40 15.43 0.54
CA ALA A 371 -1.34 14.40 0.11
C ALA A 371 -0.56 13.30 -0.62
N VAL A 372 -0.50 12.10 -0.04
CA VAL A 372 0.19 10.95 -0.63
C VAL A 372 -0.85 10.00 -1.20
N TYR A 373 -1.00 10.01 -2.52
CA TYR A 373 -2.01 9.24 -3.25
C TYR A 373 -1.63 7.77 -3.42
N SER A 374 -0.33 7.50 -3.62
CA SER A 374 0.24 6.17 -3.79
C SER A 374 1.74 6.18 -3.47
N PHE A 375 2.30 5.01 -3.16
CA PHE A 375 3.75 4.78 -3.11
C PHE A 375 4.25 4.07 -4.37
N MET A 376 3.47 4.06 -5.46
CA MET A 376 3.76 3.39 -6.73
C MET A 376 3.89 4.43 -7.85
N PRO A 377 4.96 5.25 -7.85
CA PRO A 377 5.19 6.20 -8.93
C PRO A 377 5.52 5.51 -10.25
N ASP A 378 5.15 6.17 -11.35
CA ASP A 378 5.63 5.83 -12.70
C ASP A 378 7.14 6.08 -12.83
N ASP A 379 7.67 7.13 -12.18
CA ASP A 379 9.11 7.46 -12.09
C ASP A 379 9.58 7.52 -10.63
N MET A 380 10.19 6.43 -10.16
CA MET A 380 10.67 6.28 -8.78
C MET A 380 11.75 7.33 -8.42
N VAL A 381 12.74 7.56 -9.29
CA VAL A 381 13.85 8.49 -9.01
C VAL A 381 13.36 9.93 -9.03
N GLY A 382 12.54 10.30 -10.02
CA GLY A 382 11.90 11.60 -10.08
C GLY A 382 11.06 11.89 -8.83
N THR A 383 10.27 10.91 -8.39
CA THR A 383 9.43 11.04 -7.19
C THR A 383 10.26 11.19 -5.91
N MET A 384 11.32 10.40 -5.74
CA MET A 384 12.24 10.57 -4.60
C MET A 384 12.83 11.98 -4.55
N ASN A 385 13.28 12.50 -5.70
CA ASN A 385 13.81 13.85 -5.80
C ASN A 385 12.75 14.92 -5.46
N ASN A 386 11.56 14.80 -6.04
CA ASN A 386 10.45 15.72 -5.75
C ASN A 386 10.05 15.70 -4.26
N MET A 387 10.07 14.53 -3.61
CA MET A 387 9.81 14.42 -2.18
C MET A 387 10.87 15.18 -1.37
N VAL A 388 12.17 15.04 -1.70
CA VAL A 388 13.21 15.84 -1.04
C VAL A 388 12.99 17.34 -1.27
N ASP A 389 12.71 17.77 -2.50
CA ASP A 389 12.42 19.18 -2.82
C ASP A 389 11.24 19.73 -2.00
N ALA A 390 10.17 18.93 -1.85
CA ALA A 390 9.01 19.26 -1.03
C ALA A 390 9.40 19.46 0.45
N LEU A 391 10.20 18.54 1.00
CA LEU A 391 10.63 18.59 2.40
C LEU A 391 11.67 19.71 2.66
N GLU A 392 12.55 19.99 1.70
CA GLU A 392 13.46 21.13 1.73
C GLU A 392 12.68 22.44 1.78
N HIS A 393 11.68 22.61 0.91
CA HIS A 393 10.77 23.76 0.94
C HIS A 393 10.10 23.92 2.31
N LEU A 394 9.58 22.83 2.91
CA LEU A 394 8.97 22.86 4.24
C LEU A 394 9.94 23.33 5.34
N ARG A 395 11.22 22.96 5.27
CA ARG A 395 12.25 23.45 6.19
C ARG A 395 12.53 24.93 5.96
N GLU A 396 12.70 25.35 4.71
CA GLU A 396 13.01 26.73 4.34
C GLU A 396 11.94 27.72 4.80
N VAL A 397 10.67 27.35 4.68
CA VAL A 397 9.54 28.19 5.11
C VAL A 397 9.24 28.09 6.61
N GLY A 398 9.92 27.21 7.34
CA GLY A 398 9.70 26.99 8.77
C GLY A 398 8.30 26.45 9.07
N VAL A 399 7.92 25.33 8.43
CA VAL A 399 6.58 24.72 8.62
C VAL A 399 6.23 24.56 10.09
N THR A 400 5.08 25.08 10.50
CA THR A 400 4.58 24.95 11.88
C THR A 400 3.74 23.70 12.07
N ARG A 401 2.97 23.29 11.05
CA ARG A 401 2.12 22.09 11.08
C ARG A 401 2.09 21.41 9.71
N LEU A 402 2.19 20.08 9.74
CA LEU A 402 2.12 19.22 8.57
C LEU A 402 0.96 18.23 8.71
N ILE A 403 0.04 18.26 7.75
CA ILE A 403 -1.05 17.28 7.64
C ILE A 403 -0.71 16.34 6.49
N ILE A 404 -0.63 15.05 6.76
CA ILE A 404 -0.31 14.01 5.78
C ILE A 404 -1.60 13.26 5.46
N SER A 405 -2.16 13.47 4.28
CA SER A 405 -3.38 12.78 3.85
C SER A 405 -3.02 11.48 3.16
N LEU A 406 -3.53 10.37 3.67
CA LEU A 406 -3.35 8.99 3.18
C LEU A 406 -4.64 8.38 2.61
N ASN A 407 -5.69 9.20 2.47
CA ASN A 407 -7.00 8.78 1.97
C ASN A 407 -6.87 7.93 0.71
N GLY A 408 -7.54 6.77 0.66
CA GLY A 408 -7.62 5.92 -0.53
C GLY A 408 -6.30 5.35 -1.07
N ASN A 409 -5.18 5.53 -0.37
CA ASN A 409 -3.84 5.12 -0.82
C ASN A 409 -3.65 3.60 -0.63
N GLY A 410 -3.57 2.87 -1.75
CA GLY A 410 -3.42 1.41 -1.74
C GLY A 410 -1.99 0.89 -1.45
N GLY A 411 -1.03 1.79 -1.26
CA GLY A 411 0.39 1.49 -1.02
C GLY A 411 1.26 1.57 -2.29
N GLY A 412 2.33 0.79 -2.33
CA GLY A 412 3.28 0.78 -3.45
C GLY A 412 4.60 0.11 -3.14
N TRP A 413 5.71 0.80 -3.42
CA TRP A 413 7.07 0.36 -3.08
C TRP A 413 7.33 0.56 -1.60
N VAL A 414 7.60 -0.53 -0.87
CA VAL A 414 7.88 -0.52 0.57
C VAL A 414 9.02 0.45 0.91
N THR A 415 10.07 0.48 0.08
CA THR A 415 11.21 1.39 0.16
C THR A 415 10.81 2.87 0.22
N LEU A 416 9.89 3.31 -0.65
CA LEU A 416 9.47 4.72 -0.68
C LEU A 416 8.76 5.13 0.61
N GLY A 417 7.95 4.22 1.19
CA GLY A 417 7.31 4.44 2.48
C GLY A 417 8.33 4.63 3.61
N HIS A 418 9.31 3.75 3.69
CA HIS A 418 10.36 3.83 4.73
C HIS A 418 11.25 5.07 4.56
N LEU A 419 11.62 5.42 3.33
CA LEU A 419 12.42 6.61 3.05
C LEU A 419 11.67 7.90 3.36
N LEU A 420 10.37 7.97 3.06
CA LEU A 420 9.55 9.11 3.46
C LEU A 420 9.47 9.21 4.99
N ALA A 421 9.24 8.09 5.69
CA ALA A 421 9.23 8.08 7.15
C ALA A 421 10.57 8.56 7.74
N ARG A 422 11.71 8.09 7.19
CA ARG A 422 13.05 8.58 7.53
C ARG A 422 13.20 10.07 7.30
N ALA A 423 12.76 10.56 6.15
CA ALA A 423 12.87 11.98 5.80
C ALA A 423 11.95 12.86 6.66
N LEU A 424 10.84 12.33 7.18
CA LEU A 424 10.00 13.04 8.14
C LEU A 424 10.60 13.00 9.56
N PHE A 425 11.05 11.82 10.01
CA PHE A 425 11.47 11.55 11.39
C PHE A 425 12.76 10.70 11.39
N PRO A 426 13.92 11.34 11.17
CA PRO A 426 15.16 10.60 10.98
C PRO A 426 15.67 9.98 12.29
N THR A 427 15.24 10.50 13.45
CA THR A 427 15.60 10.01 14.79
C THR A 427 14.94 8.67 15.14
N SER A 428 13.86 8.31 14.45
CA SER A 428 13.13 7.03 14.58
C SER A 428 13.72 5.89 13.78
N TYR A 429 14.53 6.21 12.77
CA TYR A 429 14.90 5.25 11.74
C TYR A 429 15.98 4.28 12.24
N PRO A 430 15.91 2.97 11.90
CA PRO A 430 14.94 2.35 10.99
C PRO A 430 13.64 1.87 11.65
N ILE A 431 12.52 2.10 10.95
CA ILE A 431 11.19 1.55 11.28
C ILE A 431 10.69 0.57 10.20
N TYR A 432 11.58 -0.31 9.70
CA TYR A 432 11.28 -1.22 8.57
C TYR A 432 10.16 -2.25 8.85
N GLY A 433 9.90 -2.53 10.13
CA GLY A 433 9.19 -3.73 10.54
C GLY A 433 10.03 -5.00 10.33
N ALA A 434 9.54 -6.12 10.86
CA ALA A 434 10.12 -7.43 10.58
C ALA A 434 9.18 -8.25 9.71
N TYR A 435 9.74 -9.08 8.85
CA TYR A 435 9.01 -9.93 7.92
C TYR A 435 9.41 -11.38 8.06
N ASN A 436 8.52 -12.28 7.67
CA ASN A 436 8.86 -13.67 7.41
C ASN A 436 7.95 -14.25 6.32
N VAL A 437 8.24 -15.48 5.90
CA VAL A 437 7.42 -16.24 4.95
C VAL A 437 7.12 -17.63 5.47
N ARG A 438 6.02 -18.20 4.98
CA ARG A 438 5.58 -19.54 5.34
C ARG A 438 6.42 -20.61 4.63
N VAL A 439 7.03 -21.49 5.41
CA VAL A 439 7.84 -22.60 4.90
C VAL A 439 6.92 -23.68 4.32
N ASN A 440 7.19 -24.09 3.08
CA ASN A 440 6.42 -25.11 2.40
C ASN A 440 7.28 -25.81 1.31
N ARG A 441 6.77 -26.94 0.78
CA ARG A 441 7.53 -27.76 -0.19
C ARG A 441 7.82 -27.06 -1.51
N LEU A 442 6.92 -26.19 -1.98
CA LEU A 442 7.13 -25.45 -3.22
C LEU A 442 8.27 -24.44 -3.03
N LEU A 443 8.23 -23.67 -1.94
CA LEU A 443 9.28 -22.71 -1.62
C LEU A 443 10.61 -23.39 -1.25
N ASP A 444 10.60 -24.56 -0.60
CA ASP A 444 11.80 -25.38 -0.38
C ASP A 444 12.48 -25.74 -1.72
N THR A 445 11.71 -26.15 -2.73
CA THR A 445 12.26 -26.44 -4.07
C THR A 445 12.80 -25.16 -4.73
N LEU A 446 12.05 -24.06 -4.68
CA LEU A 446 12.43 -22.78 -5.32
C LEU A 446 13.68 -22.14 -4.71
N VAL A 447 13.83 -22.20 -3.37
CA VAL A 447 14.99 -21.64 -2.67
C VAL A 447 16.23 -22.53 -2.86
N ASN A 448 16.08 -23.87 -2.78
CA ASN A 448 17.18 -24.80 -3.10
C ASN A 448 17.70 -24.63 -4.53
N ALA A 449 16.80 -24.34 -5.48
CA ALA A 449 17.14 -24.07 -6.87
C ALA A 449 17.74 -22.67 -7.11
N LYS A 450 17.90 -21.84 -6.05
CA LYS A 450 18.34 -20.44 -6.15
C LYS A 450 17.54 -19.61 -7.18
N SER A 451 16.22 -19.82 -7.20
CA SER A 451 15.29 -19.07 -8.06
C SER A 451 15.21 -17.58 -7.66
N ILE A 452 14.39 -16.80 -8.37
CA ILE A 452 14.20 -15.36 -8.13
C ILE A 452 13.83 -14.99 -6.67
N TYR A 453 13.32 -15.93 -5.88
CA TYR A 453 12.99 -15.71 -4.46
C TYR A 453 14.22 -15.53 -3.57
N THR A 454 15.41 -15.96 -4.01
CA THR A 454 16.65 -15.70 -3.28
C THR A 454 17.13 -14.28 -3.50
N TRP A 455 16.84 -13.65 -4.65
CA TRP A 455 17.43 -12.38 -5.10
C TRP A 455 17.06 -11.14 -4.28
N MET A 456 16.11 -11.21 -3.36
CA MET A 456 15.80 -10.06 -2.50
C MET A 456 16.87 -9.89 -1.42
N HIS A 457 17.38 -8.67 -1.26
CA HIS A 457 18.30 -8.31 -0.20
C HIS A 457 17.59 -8.37 1.15
N ARG A 458 18.16 -9.15 2.07
CA ARG A 458 17.59 -9.35 3.40
C ARG A 458 18.63 -9.08 4.46
N VAL A 459 18.22 -8.35 5.48
CA VAL A 459 19.04 -8.04 6.65
C VAL A 459 18.36 -8.55 7.91
N ASP A 460 19.16 -8.85 8.92
CA ASP A 460 18.65 -9.11 10.25
C ASP A 460 18.00 -7.81 10.75
N PRO A 461 16.71 -7.83 11.12
CA PRO A 461 15.92 -6.63 11.35
C PRO A 461 16.39 -5.84 12.57
N TRP A 462 17.31 -6.40 13.36
CA TRP A 462 17.78 -5.79 14.58
C TRP A 462 19.25 -5.39 14.58
N THR A 463 20.09 -6.19 13.94
CA THR A 463 21.54 -5.92 13.87
C THR A 463 21.91 -5.24 12.56
N GLY A 464 21.02 -5.24 11.56
CA GLY A 464 21.33 -4.83 10.19
C GLY A 464 22.31 -5.78 9.50
N ALA A 465 22.64 -6.93 10.11
CA ALA A 465 23.57 -7.87 9.53
C ALA A 465 22.99 -8.46 8.24
N ASN A 466 23.77 -8.45 7.16
CA ASN A 466 23.34 -9.00 5.88
C ASN A 466 23.11 -10.52 5.99
N LEU A 467 21.89 -10.98 5.72
CA LEU A 467 21.51 -12.40 5.71
C LEU A 467 21.74 -13.08 4.35
N THR A 468 22.10 -12.29 3.33
CA THR A 468 22.16 -12.67 1.90
C THR A 468 23.55 -12.58 1.25
N TYR A 469 24.64 -12.47 2.03
CA TYR A 469 26.06 -12.30 1.61
C TYR A 469 26.46 -12.52 0.12
N GLY A 470 27.14 -11.52 -0.48
CA GLY A 470 28.09 -11.65 -1.60
C GLY A 470 27.57 -11.29 -3.01
N THR A 471 26.33 -11.67 -3.28
CA THR A 471 25.38 -11.23 -4.33
C THR A 471 24.07 -11.86 -3.86
N ALA A 472 22.90 -11.27 -4.09
CA ALA A 472 21.65 -11.75 -3.49
C ALA A 472 21.27 -13.24 -3.78
N SER A 473 22.09 -14.01 -4.49
CA SER A 473 21.91 -15.44 -4.81
C SER A 473 22.69 -16.46 -3.97
N ASP A 474 23.63 -16.07 -3.09
CA ASP A 474 24.58 -17.06 -2.54
C ASP A 474 24.21 -17.71 -1.20
N SER A 475 23.45 -17.02 -0.35
CA SER A 475 23.01 -17.57 0.94
C SER A 475 21.51 -17.91 0.95
N THR A 476 21.18 -19.15 1.30
CA THR A 476 19.82 -19.59 1.61
C THR A 476 19.56 -19.63 3.13
N ALA A 477 20.48 -19.07 3.93
CA ALA A 477 20.42 -19.09 5.40
C ALA A 477 19.16 -18.41 5.94
N TRP A 478 18.73 -17.30 5.34
CA TRP A 478 17.49 -16.59 5.69
C TRP A 478 16.25 -17.52 5.67
N TYR A 479 16.28 -18.59 4.88
CA TYR A 479 15.17 -19.51 4.70
C TYR A 479 15.32 -20.83 5.48
N TYR A 480 16.53 -21.39 5.59
CA TYR A 480 16.76 -22.69 6.24
C TYR A 480 17.20 -22.61 7.70
N GLU A 481 17.86 -21.53 8.11
CA GLU A 481 18.37 -21.36 9.48
C GLU A 481 17.34 -20.69 10.38
N ASP A 482 17.34 -21.05 11.66
CA ASP A 482 16.53 -20.43 12.72
C ASP A 482 15.02 -20.29 12.39
N ARG A 483 14.46 -21.27 11.67
CA ARG A 483 13.03 -21.32 11.32
C ARG A 483 12.15 -21.23 12.58
N GLU A 484 11.15 -20.35 12.52
CA GLU A 484 10.22 -20.09 13.62
C GLU A 484 9.01 -21.03 13.60
N THR A 485 8.47 -21.32 14.78
CA THR A 485 7.20 -22.04 14.96
C THR A 485 6.35 -21.28 15.97
N TYR A 486 5.02 -21.31 15.79
CA TYR A 486 4.10 -20.57 16.64
C TYR A 486 3.19 -21.55 17.39
N ASP A 487 3.43 -21.71 18.68
CA ASP A 487 2.67 -22.63 19.53
C ASP A 487 1.17 -22.30 19.52
N TYR A 488 0.80 -21.01 19.43
CA TYR A 488 -0.60 -20.60 19.24
C TYR A 488 -1.22 -21.24 17.99
N ILE A 489 -0.52 -21.22 16.84
CA ILE A 489 -1.04 -21.83 15.62
C ILE A 489 -1.10 -23.35 15.77
N ASP A 490 -0.02 -23.96 16.27
CA ASP A 490 0.09 -25.41 16.39
C ASP A 490 -1.00 -25.97 17.34
N ASP A 491 -1.16 -25.37 18.51
CA ASP A 491 -2.08 -25.86 19.55
C ASP A 491 -3.50 -25.35 19.36
N VAL A 492 -3.68 -24.05 19.16
CA VAL A 492 -5.02 -23.47 19.06
C VAL A 492 -5.62 -23.85 17.71
N VAL A 493 -4.99 -23.52 16.58
CA VAL A 493 -5.60 -23.78 15.25
C VAL A 493 -5.66 -25.29 14.96
N TYR A 494 -4.58 -26.02 15.22
CA TYR A 494 -4.43 -27.42 14.79
C TYR A 494 -4.51 -28.48 15.90
N GLY A 495 -4.66 -28.12 17.18
CA GLY A 495 -4.72 -29.11 18.27
C GLY A 495 -3.44 -29.96 18.36
N SER A 496 -2.29 -29.35 18.08
CA SER A 496 -0.96 -29.95 17.96
C SER A 496 -0.84 -31.03 16.85
N ALA A 497 -1.85 -31.19 15.99
CA ALA A 497 -1.85 -32.18 14.90
C ALA A 497 -0.91 -31.81 13.74
N ARG A 498 -0.57 -30.52 13.63
CA ARG A 498 0.31 -29.97 12.60
C ARG A 498 1.22 -28.93 13.23
N LYS A 499 2.50 -28.99 12.87
CA LYS A 499 3.49 -27.97 13.21
C LYS A 499 3.74 -27.06 12.01
N VAL A 500 3.33 -25.80 12.10
CA VAL A 500 3.56 -24.79 11.07
C VAL A 500 4.92 -24.14 11.28
N ARG A 501 5.61 -23.87 10.18
CA ARG A 501 6.95 -23.25 10.20
C ARG A 501 6.98 -22.01 9.35
N PHE A 502 7.71 -21.01 9.83
CA PHE A 502 8.06 -19.80 9.12
C PHE A 502 9.57 -19.68 9.05
N THR A 503 10.07 -18.84 8.15
CA THR A 503 11.49 -18.47 8.16
C THR A 503 11.84 -17.73 9.44
N ARG A 504 13.14 -17.57 9.72
CA ARG A 504 13.56 -16.51 10.63
C ARG A 504 13.06 -15.16 10.13
N ARG A 505 12.91 -14.21 11.04
CA ARG A 505 12.58 -12.83 10.68
C ARG A 505 13.72 -12.13 9.94
N PHE A 506 13.35 -11.26 8.99
CA PHE A 506 14.24 -10.41 8.20
C PHE A 506 13.59 -9.04 7.91
N SER A 507 14.38 -8.03 7.55
CA SER A 507 13.89 -6.80 6.91
C SER A 507 14.40 -6.72 5.47
N PHE A 508 13.72 -5.90 4.65
CA PHE A 508 14.18 -5.55 3.32
C PHE A 508 15.21 -4.44 3.39
N ASP A 509 16.23 -4.55 2.54
CA ASP A 509 17.17 -3.48 2.25
C ASP A 509 17.29 -3.38 0.72
N ASP A 510 16.22 -2.89 0.11
CA ASP A 510 16.17 -2.64 -1.35
C ASP A 510 16.94 -1.35 -1.70
N ASP A 511 17.56 -0.66 -0.72
CA ASP A 511 18.37 0.54 -0.91
C ASP A 511 19.73 0.23 -1.60
N LEU A 512 19.93 -1.02 -2.00
CA LEU A 512 21.11 -1.53 -2.68
C LEU A 512 20.90 -1.73 -4.19
N GLU A 513 19.74 -1.38 -4.75
CA GLU A 513 19.49 -1.42 -6.19
C GLU A 513 20.18 -0.24 -6.91
N ASP A 514 21.03 -0.54 -7.90
CA ASP A 514 21.85 0.45 -8.62
C ASP A 514 21.01 1.53 -9.34
N ASP A 515 19.79 1.18 -9.79
CA ASP A 515 18.91 2.02 -10.59
C ASP A 515 18.21 3.14 -9.82
N ILE A 516 18.17 3.05 -8.48
CA ILE A 516 17.61 4.08 -7.60
C ILE A 516 18.67 4.84 -6.78
N SER A 517 19.95 4.49 -6.94
CA SER A 517 21.08 5.01 -6.15
C SER A 517 21.17 6.55 -6.09
N GLU A 518 20.90 7.26 -7.18
CA GLU A 518 20.90 8.73 -7.22
C GLU A 518 19.81 9.33 -6.31
N GLY A 519 18.57 8.83 -6.43
CA GLY A 519 17.44 9.29 -5.59
C GLY A 519 17.65 8.94 -4.12
N LEU A 520 18.18 7.74 -3.85
CA LEU A 520 18.55 7.31 -2.51
C LEU A 520 19.57 8.25 -1.87
N GLU A 521 20.66 8.58 -2.57
CA GLU A 521 21.70 9.46 -2.02
C GLU A 521 21.10 10.80 -1.53
N ARG A 522 20.14 11.35 -2.28
CA ARG A 522 19.47 12.60 -1.91
C ARG A 522 18.55 12.43 -0.69
N MET A 523 17.74 11.38 -0.65
CA MET A 523 16.89 11.06 0.51
C MET A 523 17.72 10.83 1.78
N TYR A 524 18.85 10.13 1.66
CA TYR A 524 19.74 9.85 2.78
C TYR A 524 20.48 11.10 3.29
N LYS A 525 20.84 12.03 2.41
CA LYS A 525 21.47 13.32 2.75
C LYS A 525 20.50 14.33 3.36
N PHE A 526 19.20 14.20 3.10
CA PHE A 526 18.22 15.09 3.70
C PHE A 526 18.24 14.95 5.23
N PRO A 527 18.46 16.03 5.98
CA PRO A 527 18.62 15.99 7.44
C PRO A 527 17.33 15.68 8.23
N GLY A 528 16.19 15.54 7.54
CA GLY A 528 14.88 15.24 8.12
C GLY A 528 14.07 16.48 8.52
N LEU A 529 12.75 16.37 8.71
CA LEU A 529 11.94 17.45 9.29
C LEU A 529 11.99 17.47 10.82
N ASP A 530 11.81 16.28 11.43
CA ASP A 530 11.82 16.02 12.88
C ASP A 530 10.89 16.97 13.67
N LEU A 531 9.69 17.19 13.13
CA LEU A 531 8.65 17.95 13.83
C LEU A 531 8.17 17.18 15.06
N SER A 532 7.80 17.89 16.12
CA SER A 532 7.17 17.29 17.28
C SER A 532 5.81 16.70 16.93
N PRO A 533 5.33 15.65 17.64
CA PRO A 533 4.13 14.94 17.20
C PRO A 533 2.83 15.77 17.24
N ASP A 534 2.77 16.87 18.02
CA ASP A 534 1.64 17.83 18.04
C ASP A 534 1.53 18.62 16.73
N ARG A 535 2.62 18.63 15.96
CA ARG A 535 2.76 19.39 14.72
C ARG A 535 2.57 18.53 13.48
N VAL A 536 2.35 17.23 13.64
CA VAL A 536 2.11 16.31 12.51
C VAL A 536 0.83 15.51 12.73
N ALA A 537 -0.06 15.55 11.75
CA ALA A 537 -1.26 14.71 11.73
C ALA A 537 -1.29 13.83 10.48
N ILE A 538 -1.54 12.54 10.64
CA ILE A 538 -1.93 11.65 9.54
C ILE A 538 -3.45 11.63 9.46
N VAL A 539 -3.98 11.74 8.25
CA VAL A 539 -5.42 11.64 7.97
C VAL A 539 -5.67 10.42 7.10
N THR A 540 -6.60 9.56 7.50
CA THR A 540 -6.91 8.30 6.81
C THR A 540 -8.41 8.04 6.74
N ASP A 541 -8.84 7.35 5.69
CA ASP A 541 -10.21 6.86 5.50
C ASP A 541 -10.32 5.34 5.80
N GLY A 542 -9.31 4.75 6.44
CA GLY A 542 -9.27 3.31 6.74
C GLY A 542 -8.97 2.42 5.54
N ASN A 543 -8.66 3.00 4.36
CA ASN A 543 -8.30 2.27 3.13
C ASN A 543 -6.80 2.33 2.80
N CYS A 544 -6.00 2.89 3.71
CA CYS A 544 -4.53 2.93 3.60
C CYS A 544 -3.98 1.49 3.63
N GLY A 545 -3.53 0.99 2.48
CA GLY A 545 -3.14 -0.42 2.27
C GLY A 545 -1.65 -0.62 1.98
N SER A 546 -1.16 -1.85 2.12
CA SER A 546 0.21 -2.25 1.79
C SER A 546 1.26 -1.30 2.40
N THR A 547 2.20 -0.77 1.62
CA THR A 547 3.17 0.25 2.07
C THR A 547 2.57 1.41 2.85
N CYS A 548 1.39 1.91 2.45
CA CYS A 548 0.72 2.99 3.17
C CYS A 548 0.40 2.55 4.60
N ALA A 549 -0.15 1.33 4.73
CA ALA A 549 -0.48 0.75 6.01
C ALA A 549 0.75 0.61 6.91
N SER A 550 1.87 0.12 6.37
CA SER A 550 3.14 0.01 7.10
C SER A 550 3.64 1.39 7.54
N PHE A 551 3.64 2.36 6.63
CA PHE A 551 4.03 3.75 6.91
C PHE A 551 3.18 4.35 8.03
N ALA A 552 1.85 4.28 7.93
CA ALA A 552 0.94 4.83 8.91
C ALA A 552 1.10 4.14 10.27
N LYS A 553 1.02 2.80 10.30
CA LYS A 553 1.07 2.05 11.56
C LYS A 553 2.40 2.26 12.28
N HIS A 554 3.53 2.17 11.58
CA HIS A 554 4.84 2.34 12.24
C HIS A 554 5.04 3.76 12.78
N LEU A 555 4.55 4.80 12.11
CA LEU A 555 4.61 6.18 12.63
C LEU A 555 3.75 6.39 13.88
N ILE A 556 2.62 5.67 13.99
CA ILE A 556 1.77 5.69 15.19
C ILE A 556 2.38 4.86 16.31
N GLU A 557 2.92 3.68 16.01
CA GLU A 557 3.66 2.84 16.97
C GLU A 557 4.91 3.55 17.52
N ASP A 558 5.51 4.48 16.75
CA ASP A 558 6.65 5.31 17.17
C ASP A 558 6.24 6.69 17.71
N HIS A 559 4.95 6.92 17.95
CA HIS A 559 4.42 8.15 18.55
C HIS A 559 4.80 9.45 17.83
N ARG A 560 4.97 9.42 16.50
CA ARG A 560 5.46 10.57 15.71
C ARG A 560 4.40 11.51 15.18
N CYS A 561 3.14 11.12 15.25
CA CYS A 561 2.04 11.95 14.76
C CYS A 561 0.71 11.55 15.38
N MET A 562 -0.27 12.45 15.29
CA MET A 562 -1.66 12.12 15.55
C MET A 562 -2.32 11.53 14.29
N ALA A 563 -2.84 10.31 14.35
CA ALA A 563 -3.79 9.78 13.38
C ALA A 563 -5.23 10.30 13.59
N ILE A 564 -5.87 10.79 12.52
CA ILE A 564 -7.28 11.15 12.44
C ILE A 564 -7.96 10.30 11.35
N GLY A 565 -9.01 9.57 11.73
CA GLY A 565 -9.87 8.82 10.83
C GLY A 565 -11.02 9.68 10.30
N LEU A 566 -11.38 9.48 9.04
CA LEU A 566 -12.51 10.14 8.39
C LEU A 566 -13.64 9.16 8.16
N GLY A 567 -14.86 9.48 8.57
CA GLY A 567 -16.07 8.71 8.27
C GLY A 567 -16.10 7.36 8.99
N GLY A 568 -16.63 6.34 8.32
CA GLY A 568 -16.80 5.00 8.88
C GLY A 568 -18.15 4.75 9.56
N SER A 569 -18.33 3.49 9.93
CA SER A 569 -19.51 2.97 10.61
C SER A 569 -19.65 3.61 12.00
N THR A 570 -20.87 3.98 12.41
CA THR A 570 -21.13 4.45 13.79
C THR A 570 -21.24 3.30 14.81
N GLU A 571 -20.89 2.07 14.41
CA GLU A 571 -20.95 0.91 15.30
C GLU A 571 -19.91 0.95 16.41
N VAL A 572 -20.32 0.44 17.57
CA VAL A 572 -19.56 0.51 18.83
C VAL A 572 -18.26 -0.31 18.76
N ASP A 573 -18.21 -1.37 17.95
CA ASP A 573 -17.13 -2.37 17.99
C ASP A 573 -16.04 -2.22 16.91
N ASP A 574 -16.09 -1.17 16.08
CA ASP A 574 -15.07 -0.95 15.04
C ASP A 574 -13.71 -0.54 15.63
N PRO A 575 -12.59 -1.23 15.35
CA PRO A 575 -11.28 -0.74 15.78
C PRO A 575 -10.90 0.63 15.20
N TYR A 576 -11.54 1.12 14.13
CA TYR A 576 -11.09 2.29 13.33
C TYR A 576 -9.59 2.22 13.06
N ASP A 577 -9.16 1.08 12.54
CA ASP A 577 -7.76 0.86 12.18
C ASP A 577 -7.33 1.94 11.18
N VAL A 578 -6.13 2.51 11.40
CA VAL A 578 -5.55 3.54 10.53
C VAL A 578 -5.37 3.04 9.09
N ALA A 579 -5.39 1.72 8.90
CA ALA A 579 -5.06 1.03 7.68
C ALA A 579 -5.97 -0.19 7.40
N SER A 580 -5.93 -0.68 6.15
CA SER A 580 -6.75 -1.78 5.66
C SER A 580 -6.06 -3.14 5.70
N PHE A 581 -4.85 -3.24 5.15
CA PHE A 581 -4.06 -4.47 5.07
C PHE A 581 -2.55 -4.14 5.06
N SER A 582 -1.85 -4.46 6.14
CA SER A 582 -0.42 -4.18 6.31
C SER A 582 0.51 -5.29 5.81
N GLY A 583 0.02 -6.25 5.02
CA GLY A 583 0.84 -7.34 4.48
C GLY A 583 2.12 -6.82 3.81
N GLY A 584 3.19 -7.63 3.83
CA GLY A 584 4.49 -7.16 3.32
C GLY A 584 4.52 -7.03 1.81
N THR A 585 4.56 -8.16 1.09
CA THR A 585 4.48 -8.15 -0.37
C THR A 585 3.44 -9.16 -0.87
N VAL A 586 2.87 -8.85 -2.03
CA VAL A 586 2.01 -9.76 -2.79
C VAL A 586 2.83 -10.61 -3.73
N ASP A 587 2.34 -11.83 -3.98
CA ASP A 587 2.83 -12.72 -5.02
C ASP A 587 1.63 -13.43 -5.68
N ASP A 588 1.85 -14.06 -6.83
CA ASP A 588 0.79 -14.75 -7.55
C ASP A 588 1.28 -15.93 -8.41
N THR A 589 0.33 -16.73 -8.89
CA THR A 589 0.62 -17.88 -9.74
C THR A 589 1.35 -17.52 -11.03
N THR A 590 1.15 -16.31 -11.58
CA THR A 590 1.85 -15.87 -12.79
C THR A 590 3.33 -15.60 -12.53
N ARG A 591 3.70 -14.94 -11.41
CA ARG A 591 5.11 -14.78 -11.02
C ARG A 591 5.76 -16.10 -10.65
N LEU A 592 5.04 -17.00 -10.01
CA LEU A 592 5.53 -18.37 -9.76
C LEU A 592 5.90 -19.08 -11.06
N GLN A 593 5.07 -18.99 -12.10
CA GLN A 593 5.37 -19.59 -13.40
C GLN A 593 6.66 -19.00 -14.01
N VAL A 594 6.83 -17.67 -13.95
CA VAL A 594 8.07 -17.00 -14.40
C VAL A 594 9.30 -17.48 -13.60
N ALA A 595 9.16 -17.73 -12.30
CA ALA A 595 10.24 -18.28 -11.47
C ALA A 595 10.61 -19.73 -11.83
N ILE A 596 9.64 -20.51 -12.32
CA ILE A 596 9.75 -21.95 -12.52
C ILE A 596 10.22 -22.30 -13.94
N LEU A 597 9.75 -21.59 -14.96
CA LEU A 597 10.06 -21.88 -16.36
C LEU A 597 11.58 -21.99 -16.64
N PRO A 598 12.45 -21.06 -16.18
CA PRO A 598 13.89 -21.19 -16.38
C PRO A 598 14.50 -22.44 -15.74
N LEU A 599 13.93 -22.90 -14.62
CA LEU A 599 14.39 -24.10 -13.90
C LEU A 599 13.99 -25.38 -14.64
N LEU A 600 12.82 -25.40 -15.28
CA LEU A 600 12.34 -26.56 -16.03
C LEU A 600 13.03 -26.73 -17.39
N TRP A 601 13.48 -25.63 -18.02
CA TRP A 601 14.14 -25.68 -19.34
C TRP A 601 15.64 -25.98 -19.30
N GLN A 602 16.28 -25.85 -18.14
CA GLN A 602 17.69 -26.24 -17.98
C GLN A 602 17.75 -27.73 -17.62
N GLU A 603 18.00 -28.62 -18.59
CA GLU A 603 18.04 -30.08 -18.36
C GLU A 603 18.95 -30.49 -17.19
N ASP A 604 20.11 -29.84 -17.06
CA ASP A 604 21.06 -30.08 -15.97
C ASP A 604 20.49 -29.66 -14.60
N VAL A 605 19.67 -28.60 -14.53
CA VAL A 605 19.00 -28.19 -13.28
C VAL A 605 17.80 -29.09 -13.02
N ALA A 606 16.93 -29.27 -14.01
CA ALA A 606 15.69 -30.05 -13.91
C ALA A 606 15.92 -31.50 -13.48
N SER A 607 17.03 -32.13 -13.90
CA SER A 607 17.41 -33.48 -13.50
C SER A 607 17.83 -33.62 -12.03
N HIS A 608 18.16 -32.52 -11.35
CA HIS A 608 18.57 -32.47 -9.95
C HIS A 608 17.54 -31.78 -9.04
N LEU A 609 16.42 -31.29 -9.58
CA LEU A 609 15.36 -30.67 -8.80
C LEU A 609 14.55 -31.73 -8.04
N ASP A 610 14.45 -31.57 -6.73
CA ASP A 610 13.45 -32.27 -5.95
C ASP A 610 12.05 -31.72 -6.27
N ASN A 611 11.06 -32.60 -6.33
CA ASN A 611 9.64 -32.25 -6.55
C ASN A 611 9.33 -31.57 -7.90
N VAL A 612 10.02 -31.89 -9.01
CA VAL A 612 9.66 -31.37 -10.36
C VAL A 612 8.17 -31.55 -10.69
N ALA A 613 7.57 -32.66 -10.27
CA ALA A 613 6.14 -32.90 -10.46
C ALA A 613 5.25 -31.85 -9.77
N LEU A 614 5.70 -31.24 -8.67
CA LEU A 614 5.02 -30.14 -7.99
C LEU A 614 5.12 -28.84 -8.80
N LEU A 615 6.29 -28.56 -9.38
CA LEU A 615 6.50 -27.36 -10.19
C LEU A 615 5.62 -27.34 -11.44
N LYS A 616 5.33 -28.51 -12.03
CA LYS A 616 4.42 -28.62 -13.18
C LYS A 616 2.95 -28.36 -12.83
N LYS A 617 2.58 -28.33 -11.55
CA LYS A 617 1.19 -28.11 -11.11
C LYS A 617 0.84 -26.65 -10.89
N VAL A 618 1.76 -25.69 -11.02
CA VAL A 618 1.48 -24.27 -10.73
C VAL A 618 0.87 -23.48 -11.90
N PHE A 619 0.63 -24.15 -13.03
CA PHE A 619 0.16 -23.54 -14.27
C PHE A 619 -1.37 -23.53 -14.30
N MET A 620 -1.94 -22.33 -14.23
CA MET A 620 -3.38 -22.13 -14.36
C MET A 620 -3.83 -22.46 -15.80
N PRO A 621 -4.95 -23.18 -16.00
CA PRO A 621 -5.46 -23.52 -17.34
C PRO A 621 -6.19 -22.34 -18.02
N THR A 622 -6.16 -21.16 -17.39
CA THR A 622 -6.72 -19.92 -17.91
C THR A 622 -5.82 -18.76 -17.50
N ASP A 623 -6.10 -17.55 -17.99
CA ASP A 623 -5.49 -16.31 -17.49
C ASP A 623 -5.98 -15.87 -16.09
N ALA A 624 -6.83 -16.66 -15.43
CA ALA A 624 -7.10 -16.52 -14.01
C ALA A 624 -5.84 -16.75 -13.18
N TYR A 625 -5.79 -16.16 -12.00
CA TYR A 625 -4.65 -16.36 -11.13
C TYR A 625 -5.03 -16.24 -9.66
N PHE A 626 -4.20 -16.85 -8.82
CA PHE A 626 -4.32 -16.74 -7.37
C PHE A 626 -3.23 -15.81 -6.85
N ARG A 627 -3.65 -14.67 -6.30
CA ARG A 627 -2.82 -13.72 -5.56
C ARG A 627 -2.88 -14.05 -4.08
N TYR A 628 -1.75 -13.94 -3.40
CA TYR A 628 -1.67 -14.15 -1.96
C TYR A 628 -0.65 -13.21 -1.31
N SER A 629 -0.93 -12.85 -0.05
CA SER A 629 0.06 -12.24 0.84
C SER A 629 1.21 -13.23 1.02
N PHE A 630 2.40 -12.85 0.58
CA PHE A 630 3.59 -13.70 0.61
C PHE A 630 4.43 -13.48 1.88
N HIS A 631 4.54 -12.23 2.33
CA HIS A 631 5.25 -11.88 3.56
C HIS A 631 4.28 -11.45 4.66
N GLN A 632 4.45 -11.98 5.86
CA GLN A 632 3.89 -11.36 7.05
C GLN A 632 4.72 -10.12 7.36
N LEU A 633 4.06 -9.05 7.78
CA LEU A 633 4.71 -7.91 8.42
C LEU A 633 4.35 -7.93 9.90
N PHE A 634 5.30 -7.59 10.75
CA PHE A 634 5.11 -7.39 12.17
C PHE A 634 5.54 -5.98 12.58
N SER A 635 5.09 -5.57 13.76
CA SER A 635 5.49 -4.30 14.39
C SER A 635 7.00 -4.10 14.39
N TRP A 636 7.45 -2.85 14.23
CA TRP A 636 8.87 -2.52 14.18
C TRP A 636 9.57 -2.66 15.53
N ASN A 637 8.85 -2.47 16.65
CA ASN A 637 9.41 -2.47 18.01
C ASN A 637 9.33 -3.86 18.72
N MET A 638 9.04 -4.93 17.98
CA MET A 638 8.73 -6.29 18.48
C MET A 638 9.65 -6.88 19.56
N ARG A 639 10.88 -6.38 19.77
CA ARG A 639 11.75 -6.81 20.87
C ARG A 639 11.16 -6.53 22.25
N THR A 640 10.30 -5.52 22.33
CA THR A 640 9.67 -5.06 23.58
C THR A 640 8.34 -5.75 23.85
N HIS A 641 7.78 -6.45 22.85
CA HIS A 641 6.49 -7.11 22.94
C HIS A 641 6.62 -8.59 23.36
N PRO A 642 5.72 -9.11 24.23
CA PRO A 642 5.77 -10.48 24.71
C PRO A 642 5.70 -11.54 23.58
N VAL A 643 6.24 -12.73 23.85
CA VAL A 643 6.27 -13.86 22.90
C VAL A 643 4.86 -14.34 22.46
N GLY A 644 3.79 -13.91 23.16
CA GLY A 644 2.40 -14.20 22.81
C GLY A 644 1.72 -13.15 21.92
N SER A 645 2.36 -12.01 21.62
CA SER A 645 1.78 -10.90 20.86
C SER A 645 2.27 -10.84 19.40
N TYR A 646 2.73 -11.95 18.84
CA TYR A 646 3.22 -12.04 17.45
C TYR A 646 2.11 -12.16 16.40
N ALA A 647 0.97 -11.51 16.62
CA ALA A 647 0.01 -11.36 15.55
C ALA A 647 0.65 -10.52 14.44
N PRO A 648 0.59 -10.95 13.17
CA PRO A 648 1.01 -10.11 12.07
C PRO A 648 0.25 -8.79 12.08
N LEU A 649 0.89 -7.70 11.65
CA LEU A 649 0.37 -6.34 11.71
C LEU A 649 -0.96 -6.17 10.95
N GLU A 650 -1.26 -7.06 9.99
CA GLU A 650 -2.55 -7.11 9.31
C GLU A 650 -3.72 -7.53 10.22
N TYR A 651 -3.44 -8.30 11.28
CA TYR A 651 -4.42 -8.74 12.27
C TYR A 651 -4.34 -7.96 13.58
N VAL A 652 -3.51 -6.92 13.65
CA VAL A 652 -3.37 -6.03 14.81
C VAL A 652 -3.89 -4.66 14.43
N PRO A 653 -5.05 -4.23 14.93
CA PRO A 653 -5.56 -2.90 14.64
C PRO A 653 -4.68 -1.82 15.28
N THR A 654 -4.42 -0.75 14.54
CA THR A 654 -3.81 0.48 15.06
C THR A 654 -4.87 1.58 14.99
N PRO A 655 -5.72 1.72 16.01
CA PRO A 655 -6.81 2.70 16.00
C PRO A 655 -6.30 4.12 15.78
N VAL A 656 -7.09 4.93 15.08
CA VAL A 656 -6.89 6.38 15.02
C VAL A 656 -7.20 7.04 16.38
N HIS A 657 -6.59 8.19 16.65
CA HIS A 657 -6.83 8.93 17.89
C HIS A 657 -8.19 9.64 17.90
N LYS A 658 -8.66 10.08 16.73
CA LYS A 658 -9.93 10.78 16.57
C LYS A 658 -10.60 10.36 15.27
N VAL A 659 -11.92 10.21 15.30
CA VAL A 659 -12.74 10.01 14.10
C VAL A 659 -13.57 11.26 13.86
N LEU A 660 -13.50 11.81 12.65
CA LEU A 660 -14.34 12.91 12.20
C LEU A 660 -15.47 12.34 11.32
N PRO A 661 -16.73 12.77 11.50
CA PRO A 661 -17.88 12.29 10.72
C PRO A 661 -17.92 12.91 9.30
N ILE A 662 -16.79 12.81 8.59
CA ILE A 662 -16.56 13.35 7.26
C ILE A 662 -16.35 12.16 6.34
N TYR A 663 -17.29 11.95 5.43
CA TYR A 663 -17.33 10.76 4.60
C TYR A 663 -16.73 11.02 3.22
N PRO A 664 -16.21 9.97 2.55
CA PRO A 664 -15.70 10.10 1.21
C PRO A 664 -16.73 10.68 0.26
N ILE A 665 -16.30 11.65 -0.54
CA ILE A 665 -17.03 12.09 -1.72
C ILE A 665 -16.61 11.24 -2.91
N ALA A 666 -17.52 11.01 -3.84
CA ALA A 666 -17.17 10.35 -5.09
C ALA A 666 -16.15 11.21 -5.89
N TYR A 667 -15.26 10.54 -6.62
CA TYR A 667 -14.36 11.10 -7.67
C TYR A 667 -13.07 11.77 -7.25
N ASN A 668 -13.08 12.75 -6.34
CA ASN A 668 -11.88 13.53 -6.00
C ASN A 668 -11.56 13.51 -4.51
N TRP A 669 -11.80 12.35 -3.87
CA TRP A 669 -11.55 12.18 -2.44
C TRP A 669 -10.09 12.38 -2.03
N GLN A 670 -9.17 11.99 -2.90
CA GLN A 670 -7.73 12.13 -2.68
C GLN A 670 -7.23 13.55 -2.98
N GLY A 671 -7.80 14.23 -3.97
CA GLY A 671 -7.37 15.57 -4.36
C GLY A 671 -8.02 16.68 -3.55
N LEU A 672 -7.84 17.91 -4.02
CA LEU A 672 -8.21 19.12 -3.27
C LEU A 672 -9.68 19.20 -2.85
N ASP A 673 -10.63 18.68 -3.66
CA ASP A 673 -12.05 18.71 -3.29
C ASP A 673 -12.35 17.85 -2.05
N GLY A 674 -11.67 16.70 -1.95
CA GLY A 674 -11.75 15.82 -0.78
C GLY A 674 -10.99 16.40 0.41
N ILE A 675 -9.76 16.88 0.18
CA ILE A 675 -8.93 17.52 1.21
C ILE A 675 -9.67 18.69 1.88
N ASP A 676 -10.29 19.56 1.10
CA ASP A 676 -11.04 20.72 1.59
C ASP A 676 -12.24 20.35 2.48
N THR A 677 -12.72 19.11 2.44
CA THR A 677 -13.81 18.68 3.33
C THR A 677 -13.41 18.53 4.79
N PHE A 678 -12.13 18.28 5.09
CA PHE A 678 -11.68 17.94 6.44
C PHE A 678 -10.60 18.86 7.01
N MET A 679 -9.96 19.69 6.19
CA MET A 679 -8.79 20.46 6.60
C MET A 679 -9.01 21.38 7.80
N ASP A 680 -10.13 22.11 7.85
CA ASP A 680 -10.45 22.97 8.99
C ASP A 680 -10.61 22.15 10.28
N ALA A 681 -11.37 21.05 10.22
CA ALA A 681 -11.59 20.20 11.39
C ALA A 681 -10.29 19.54 11.89
N VAL A 682 -9.44 19.06 10.97
CA VAL A 682 -8.13 18.50 11.33
C VAL A 682 -7.23 19.55 11.97
N TYR A 683 -7.19 20.76 11.40
CA TYR A 683 -6.40 21.85 11.96
C TYR A 683 -6.89 22.28 13.35
N GLU A 684 -8.21 22.37 13.55
CA GLU A 684 -8.81 22.63 14.86
C GLU A 684 -8.43 21.56 15.89
N GLU A 685 -8.49 20.28 15.52
CA GLU A 685 -8.05 19.19 16.40
C GLU A 685 -6.56 19.35 16.76
N MET A 686 -5.68 19.60 15.79
CA MET A 686 -4.25 19.85 16.07
C MET A 686 -4.04 21.03 17.03
N LEU A 687 -4.82 22.11 16.93
CA LEU A 687 -4.76 23.24 17.87
C LEU A 687 -5.19 22.84 19.28
N LEU A 688 -6.28 22.06 19.40
CA LEU A 688 -6.75 21.55 20.69
C LEU A 688 -5.69 20.68 21.35
N VAL A 689 -5.04 19.82 20.57
CA VAL A 689 -4.02 18.92 21.10
C VAL A 689 -2.77 19.69 21.54
N ALA A 690 -2.32 20.66 20.74
CA ALA A 690 -1.18 21.51 21.09
C ALA A 690 -1.47 22.34 22.36
N HIS A 691 -2.68 22.87 22.50
CA HIS A 691 -3.09 23.62 23.68
C HIS A 691 -3.14 22.76 24.94
N ALA A 692 -3.67 21.53 24.84
CA ALA A 692 -3.67 20.57 25.96
C ALA A 692 -2.25 20.28 26.47
N GLY A 693 -1.30 20.10 25.54
CA GLY A 693 0.11 19.88 25.86
C GLY A 693 0.75 21.06 26.60
N GLN A 694 0.41 22.29 26.24
CA GLN A 694 0.94 23.49 26.89
C GLN A 694 0.39 23.72 28.31
N GLU A 695 -0.89 23.41 28.53
CA GLU A 695 -1.53 23.66 29.83
C GLU A 695 -1.28 22.56 30.87
N GLY A 696 -0.75 21.41 30.47
CA GLY A 696 -0.60 20.24 31.34
C GLY A 696 -1.95 19.70 31.86
N ASN A 697 -3.06 20.09 31.22
CA ASN A 697 -4.42 19.72 31.59
C ASN A 697 -4.99 18.78 30.53
N CYS A 698 -5.48 17.61 30.94
CA CYS A 698 -6.29 16.78 30.05
C CYS A 698 -7.58 17.55 29.71
N LEU A 699 -7.69 18.03 28.47
CA LEU A 699 -8.86 18.80 28.06
C LEU A 699 -10.13 17.93 28.05
N PRO A 700 -11.28 18.44 28.54
CA PRO A 700 -12.57 17.82 28.32
C PRO A 700 -12.95 18.03 26.84
N GLY A 701 -12.80 16.98 26.04
CA GLY A 701 -13.03 16.98 24.59
C GLY A 701 -12.61 15.67 23.91
N PHE A 702 -11.68 14.95 24.54
CA PHE A 702 -11.25 13.60 24.16
C PHE A 702 -12.14 12.49 24.77
N GLN A 703 -13.47 12.70 24.85
CA GLN A 703 -14.40 11.67 25.37
C GLN A 703 -14.57 10.48 24.41
N ASP A 704 -14.22 10.65 23.13
CA ASP A 704 -14.38 9.65 22.06
C ASP A 704 -13.06 9.01 21.60
N VAL A 705 -11.96 9.20 22.33
CA VAL A 705 -10.69 8.55 21.97
C VAL A 705 -10.73 7.11 22.40
N ARG A 706 -10.62 6.21 21.42
CA ARG A 706 -10.61 4.78 21.68
C ARG A 706 -9.35 4.40 22.44
N HIS A 707 -9.54 3.67 23.54
CA HIS A 707 -8.46 3.17 24.38
C HIS A 707 -7.85 1.89 23.79
N PHE A 708 -6.53 1.79 23.89
CA PHE A 708 -5.77 0.58 23.60
C PHE A 708 -5.80 -0.33 24.84
N GLU A 709 -6.58 -1.41 24.82
CA GLU A 709 -6.35 -2.55 25.71
C GLU A 709 -5.53 -3.58 24.95
N ASP A 710 -4.22 -3.61 25.19
CA ASP A 710 -3.44 -4.79 24.87
C ASP A 710 -4.03 -5.96 25.64
N GLY A 711 -4.46 -7.00 24.91
CA GLY A 711 -5.09 -8.22 25.42
C GLY A 711 -4.18 -9.06 26.33
N VAL A 712 -3.77 -8.52 27.47
CA VAL A 712 -3.16 -9.26 28.58
C VAL A 712 -4.24 -9.49 29.62
N ALA A 713 -4.83 -10.68 29.59
CA ALA A 713 -5.62 -11.18 30.70
C ALA A 713 -4.74 -11.25 31.96
N GLY A 714 -4.84 -10.22 32.81
CA GLY A 714 -4.32 -10.21 34.18
C GLY A 714 -3.41 -9.04 34.52
N ALA A 715 -3.99 -7.92 34.96
CA ALA A 715 -3.49 -7.08 36.07
C ALA A 715 -4.42 -5.88 36.31
N ASP A 716 -5.05 -5.87 37.49
CA ASP A 716 -5.96 -4.84 38.04
C ASP A 716 -5.43 -3.39 37.95
N CYS A 717 -5.54 -2.73 36.80
CA CYS A 717 -5.65 -1.27 36.75
C CYS A 717 -6.21 -0.78 35.40
N PRO A 718 -7.53 -0.59 35.27
CA PRO A 718 -8.10 0.20 34.18
C PRO A 718 -7.79 1.70 34.38
N LEU A 719 -7.49 2.40 33.29
CA LEU A 719 -7.42 3.87 33.26
C LEU A 719 -8.74 4.42 33.83
N LYS A 720 -8.67 5.35 34.79
CA LYS A 720 -9.89 5.90 35.40
C LYS A 720 -10.37 7.09 34.56
N GLY A 721 -11.44 6.89 33.79
CA GLY A 721 -12.29 8.01 33.41
C GLY A 721 -12.85 8.62 34.69
N ASN A 722 -12.75 9.95 34.87
CA ASN A 722 -13.46 10.54 36.00
C ASN A 722 -14.97 10.50 35.76
N GLU A 723 -15.74 10.47 36.85
CA GLU A 723 -17.21 10.39 36.84
C GLU A 723 -17.91 11.58 36.13
N ASN A 724 -17.12 12.54 35.61
CA ASN A 724 -17.55 13.76 34.95
C ASN A 724 -17.03 13.90 33.49
N GLY A 725 -16.42 12.86 32.91
CA GLY A 725 -15.95 12.84 31.52
C GLY A 725 -14.79 13.79 31.20
N ARG A 726 -13.93 14.16 32.16
CA ARG A 726 -12.73 14.98 31.91
C ARG A 726 -11.49 14.10 31.93
N GLY A 727 -10.91 13.79 30.77
CA GLY A 727 -9.57 13.23 30.64
C GLY A 727 -9.39 11.73 30.93
N ILE A 728 -8.35 11.16 30.31
CA ILE A 728 -7.85 9.80 30.54
C ILE A 728 -6.59 9.91 31.40
N TYR A 729 -6.62 9.28 32.57
CA TYR A 729 -5.51 9.31 33.53
C TYR A 729 -4.93 7.92 33.72
N ASP A 730 -3.60 7.86 33.83
CA ASP A 730 -2.90 6.66 34.29
C ASP A 730 -3.28 6.30 35.74
N CYS A 731 -2.78 5.16 36.22
CA CYS A 731 -3.03 4.68 37.58
C CYS A 731 -2.49 5.61 38.69
N ASN A 732 -1.68 6.61 38.34
CA ASN A 732 -1.06 7.59 39.24
C ASN A 732 -1.70 8.99 39.15
N GLY A 733 -2.70 9.20 38.28
CA GLY A 733 -3.37 10.49 38.10
C GLY A 733 -2.65 11.44 37.13
N THR A 734 -1.74 10.94 36.30
CA THR A 734 -1.03 11.67 35.24
C THR A 734 -1.81 11.61 33.93
N CYS A 735 -1.72 12.67 33.10
CA CYS A 735 -2.47 12.73 31.84
C CYS A 735 -1.90 11.75 30.82
N ALA A 736 -2.70 10.79 30.35
CA ALA A 736 -2.31 9.77 29.37
C ALA A 736 -2.22 10.30 27.91
N PHE A 737 -2.06 11.61 27.74
CA PHE A 737 -1.96 12.27 26.43
C PHE A 737 -0.66 13.05 26.26
N TYR A 738 0.16 13.20 27.30
CA TYR A 738 1.29 14.10 27.25
C TYR A 738 2.36 13.73 28.30
N ASP A 739 3.55 13.33 27.82
CA ASP A 739 4.78 13.46 28.61
C ASP A 739 5.53 14.72 28.12
N CYS A 740 5.83 15.64 29.04
CA CYS A 740 6.59 16.85 28.78
C CYS A 740 8.05 16.57 28.33
N ALA A 741 8.56 15.35 28.50
CA ALA A 741 9.92 14.95 28.12
C ALA A 741 10.03 14.40 26.67
N GLU A 742 8.95 13.84 26.13
CA GLU A 742 8.95 13.09 24.85
C GLU A 742 7.85 13.51 23.86
N GLY A 743 6.88 14.33 24.27
CA GLY A 743 5.63 14.50 23.50
C GLY A 743 4.72 13.28 23.67
N TYR A 744 3.44 13.43 23.32
CA TYR A 744 2.36 12.42 23.38
C TYR A 744 2.72 11.02 23.88
N TYR A 745 2.31 10.72 25.11
CA TYR A 745 2.45 9.38 25.65
C TYR A 745 1.10 8.67 25.60
N ILE A 746 0.96 7.65 24.75
CA ILE A 746 -0.06 6.61 24.90
C ILE A 746 0.74 5.35 25.29
N GLU A 747 0.73 4.98 26.57
CA GLU A 747 1.49 3.81 27.05
C GLU A 747 0.75 2.49 26.77
N PRO A 748 1.40 1.52 26.11
CA PRO A 748 1.31 0.11 26.47
C PRO A 748 2.51 -0.22 27.37
N ARG A 749 2.22 -0.47 28.65
CA ARG A 749 3.14 -0.60 29.81
C ARG A 749 4.61 -0.97 29.49
N THR A 750 5.55 -0.07 29.78
CA THR A 750 6.87 -0.45 30.33
C THR A 750 7.44 0.63 31.25
N LEU A 751 7.10 0.54 32.53
CA LEU A 751 7.67 1.36 33.61
C LEU A 751 9.16 1.08 33.84
N ILE A 752 10.02 2.06 33.51
CA ILE A 752 11.24 2.37 34.28
C ILE A 752 11.13 3.84 34.70
N PRO A 753 11.30 4.22 35.98
CA PRO A 753 10.97 5.56 36.43
C PRO A 753 12.08 6.57 36.09
N PRO A 754 11.80 7.76 35.53
CA PRO A 754 12.73 8.87 35.60
C PRO A 754 12.37 9.83 36.73
N ALA A 755 13.43 10.31 37.39
CA ALA A 755 13.37 11.42 38.32
C ALA A 755 12.90 12.70 37.63
N PHE A 756 11.94 13.38 38.25
CA PHE A 756 11.43 14.69 37.85
C PHE A 756 12.55 15.67 37.49
N ARG A 757 12.57 16.14 36.24
CA ARG A 757 13.24 17.38 35.83
C ARG A 757 12.26 18.30 35.12
N THR A 758 12.41 19.58 35.40
CA THR A 758 11.65 20.71 34.87
C THR A 758 11.69 20.75 33.34
N CYS A 759 10.54 21.05 32.72
CA CYS A 759 10.39 21.23 31.27
C CYS A 759 11.35 22.33 30.78
N GLU A 760 12.39 21.96 30.04
CA GLU A 760 13.19 22.89 29.25
C GLU A 760 12.99 22.56 27.77
N PRO A 761 12.85 23.56 26.88
CA PRO A 761 12.80 23.34 25.45
C PRO A 761 14.11 22.70 24.98
N ARG A 762 14.02 21.49 24.41
CA ARG A 762 15.20 20.83 23.81
C ARG A 762 15.69 21.63 22.62
N VAL A 763 16.93 22.09 22.72
CA VAL A 763 17.72 22.61 21.61
C VAL A 763 18.70 21.49 21.26
N ASP A 764 18.23 20.45 20.57
CA ASP A 764 19.02 19.24 20.40
C ASP A 764 20.11 19.42 19.33
N SER A 765 21.35 19.33 19.80
CA SER A 765 22.55 19.16 19.01
C SER A 765 22.68 17.70 18.53
N HIS A 766 22.78 17.58 17.21
CA HIS A 766 23.06 16.42 16.33
C HIS A 766 23.60 15.11 16.95
N ALA A 767 22.91 14.00 16.65
CA ALA A 767 23.36 12.61 16.87
C ALA A 767 23.90 11.92 15.59
N TRP A 768 24.24 12.67 14.54
CA TRP A 768 24.41 12.15 13.17
C TRP A 768 25.83 11.74 12.74
N ASP A 769 26.83 11.75 13.62
CA ASP A 769 28.20 11.39 13.24
C ASP A 769 28.48 9.87 13.11
N MET A 770 27.48 8.98 13.27
CA MET A 770 27.72 7.52 13.31
C MET A 770 26.90 6.67 12.33
N TYR A 771 26.09 7.24 11.44
CA TYR A 771 25.38 6.46 10.41
C TYR A 771 25.59 7.03 9.01
N VAL A 772 26.85 7.04 8.59
CA VAL A 772 27.22 6.99 7.18
C VAL A 772 27.45 5.49 6.89
N PRO A 773 26.80 4.88 5.88
CA PRO A 773 27.18 3.52 5.48
C PRO A 773 28.69 3.51 5.26
N PRO A 774 29.43 2.44 5.63
CA PRO A 774 30.87 2.42 5.41
C PRO A 774 31.11 2.81 3.95
N PRO A 775 31.97 3.81 3.67
CA PRO A 775 32.32 4.12 2.29
C PRO A 775 32.75 2.80 1.66
N PHE A 776 32.22 2.52 0.47
CA PHE A 776 32.58 1.38 -0.36
C PHE A 776 34.03 0.98 -0.09
N ASP A 777 34.29 -0.30 0.14
CA ASP A 777 35.65 -0.81 0.31
C ASP A 777 36.48 -0.46 -0.95
N HIS A 778 37.10 0.72 -0.92
CA HIS A 778 37.90 1.27 -1.99
C HIS A 778 39.25 0.56 -2.08
N SER A 779 39.55 -0.44 -1.23
CA SER A 779 40.82 -1.17 -1.31
C SER A 779 40.97 -1.92 -2.64
N LEU A 780 39.88 -2.45 -3.19
CA LEU A 780 39.85 -3.06 -4.52
C LEU A 780 39.98 -2.02 -5.64
N HIS A 781 39.37 -0.83 -5.50
CA HIS A 781 39.48 0.23 -6.50
C HIS A 781 40.86 0.91 -6.50
N PHE A 782 41.50 1.08 -5.34
CA PHE A 782 42.84 1.65 -5.24
C PHE A 782 43.89 0.74 -5.87
N ALA A 783 43.79 -0.58 -5.69
CA ALA A 783 44.69 -1.53 -6.35
C ALA A 783 44.51 -1.51 -7.89
N HIS A 784 43.27 -1.47 -8.38
CA HIS A 784 43.01 -1.40 -9.83
C HIS A 784 43.40 -0.04 -10.43
N ILE A 785 43.15 1.08 -9.73
CA ILE A 785 43.57 2.42 -10.15
C ILE A 785 45.11 2.52 -10.12
N LEU A 786 45.77 2.00 -9.09
CA LEU A 786 47.24 1.97 -9.01
C LEU A 786 47.83 1.09 -10.12
N LEU A 787 47.22 -0.06 -10.42
CA LEU A 787 47.64 -0.92 -11.53
C LEU A 787 47.42 -0.21 -12.87
N LEU A 788 46.29 0.47 -13.07
CA LEU A 788 45.99 1.24 -14.27
C LEU A 788 46.98 2.41 -14.44
N LEU A 789 47.29 3.14 -13.37
CA LEU A 789 48.25 4.24 -13.35
C LEU A 789 49.68 3.75 -13.62
N LEU A 790 50.09 2.63 -13.04
CA LEU A 790 51.38 1.99 -13.31
C LEU A 790 51.46 1.50 -14.76
N THR A 791 50.38 0.92 -15.30
CA THR A 791 50.33 0.46 -16.69
C THR A 791 50.39 1.65 -17.66
N LEU A 792 49.63 2.71 -17.40
CA LEU A 792 49.67 3.97 -18.16
C LEU A 792 51.05 4.63 -18.07
N ALA A 793 51.67 4.69 -16.89
CA ALA A 793 53.02 5.23 -16.72
C ALA A 793 54.05 4.40 -17.50
N THR A 794 53.90 3.07 -17.52
CA THR A 794 54.78 2.18 -18.29
C THR A 794 54.61 2.39 -19.79
N VAL A 795 53.37 2.50 -20.27
CA VAL A 795 53.06 2.78 -21.69
C VAL A 795 53.58 4.16 -22.10
N VAL A 796 53.35 5.20 -21.28
CA VAL A 796 53.85 6.57 -21.54
C VAL A 796 55.36 6.59 -21.57
N THR A 797 56.03 5.89 -20.64
CA THR A 797 57.50 5.79 -20.61
C THR A 797 58.02 5.06 -21.84
N PHE A 798 57.38 3.96 -22.24
CA PHE A 798 57.75 3.22 -23.44
C PHE A 798 57.57 4.07 -24.71
N VAL A 799 56.44 4.76 -24.85
CA VAL A 799 56.18 5.70 -25.95
C VAL A 799 57.19 6.85 -25.93
N TYR A 800 57.51 7.41 -24.77
CA TYR A 800 58.50 8.47 -24.61
C TYR A 800 59.89 7.99 -25.06
N VAL A 801 60.33 6.80 -24.65
CA VAL A 801 61.61 6.21 -25.06
C VAL A 801 61.64 5.95 -26.57
N VAL A 802 60.58 5.37 -27.13
CA VAL A 802 60.47 5.10 -28.57
C VAL A 802 60.50 6.40 -29.38
N LEU A 803 59.77 7.44 -28.95
CA LEU A 803 59.76 8.75 -29.60
C LEU A 803 61.09 9.49 -29.45
N SER A 804 61.76 9.36 -28.29
CA SER A 804 63.09 9.96 -28.06
C SER A 804 64.16 9.36 -28.96
N VAL A 805 64.05 8.07 -29.28
CA VAL A 805 65.00 7.38 -30.19
C VAL A 805 64.63 7.58 -31.65
N ARG A 806 63.35 7.48 -32.03
CA ARG A 806 62.93 7.49 -33.44
C ARG A 806 62.56 8.86 -34.00
N LYS A 807 62.21 9.84 -33.15
CA LYS A 807 61.70 11.17 -33.53
C LYS A 807 62.22 12.27 -32.59
N PRO A 808 63.55 12.45 -32.43
CA PRO A 808 64.14 13.39 -31.46
C PRO A 808 63.70 14.84 -31.66
N GLU A 809 63.40 15.25 -32.91
CA GLU A 809 62.92 16.59 -33.24
C GLU A 809 61.51 16.88 -32.69
N LEU A 810 60.67 15.84 -32.59
CA LEU A 810 59.33 15.96 -32.01
C LEU A 810 59.41 16.16 -30.49
N MET A 811 60.36 15.47 -29.84
CA MET A 811 60.63 15.60 -28.40
C MET A 811 61.20 16.98 -28.04
N ALA A 812 62.03 17.57 -28.91
CA ALA A 812 62.52 18.94 -28.73
C ALA A 812 61.38 19.98 -28.77
N LYS A 813 60.42 19.81 -29.70
CA LYS A 813 59.19 20.65 -29.75
C LYS A 813 58.30 20.47 -28.53
N PHE A 814 58.14 19.24 -28.05
CA PHE A 814 57.35 18.94 -26.86
C PHE A 814 57.93 19.62 -25.60
N HIS A 815 59.23 19.46 -25.34
CA HIS A 815 59.90 20.13 -24.22
C HIS A 815 59.87 21.67 -24.32
N GLY A 816 59.94 22.21 -25.54
CA GLY A 816 59.80 23.65 -25.79
C GLY A 816 58.42 24.19 -25.37
N ARG A 817 57.34 23.48 -25.72
CA ARG A 817 55.96 23.85 -25.33
C ARG A 817 55.69 23.72 -23.83
N VAL A 818 56.26 22.70 -23.18
CA VAL A 818 56.13 22.52 -21.72
C VAL A 818 56.83 23.67 -20.97
N LYS A 819 58.02 24.10 -21.41
CA LYS A 819 58.71 25.28 -20.85
C LYS A 819 57.91 26.58 -21.03
N GLU A 820 57.23 26.74 -22.16
CA GLU A 820 56.39 27.92 -22.43
C GLU A 820 55.13 27.95 -21.55
N PHE A 821 54.54 26.78 -21.26
CA PHE A 821 53.35 26.64 -20.41
C PHE A 821 53.64 27.01 -18.94
N PHE A 822 54.71 26.46 -18.34
CA PHE A 822 55.09 26.80 -16.97
C PHE A 822 55.57 28.26 -16.82
N GLY A 823 56.16 28.85 -17.86
CA GLY A 823 56.53 30.27 -17.88
C GLY A 823 55.34 31.24 -17.87
N LYS A 824 54.14 30.81 -18.33
CA LYS A 824 52.90 31.62 -18.33
C LYS A 824 52.14 31.53 -17.00
N CYS A 825 52.21 30.42 -16.27
CA CYS A 825 51.53 30.28 -14.96
C CYS A 825 52.17 31.12 -13.85
N CYS A 826 53.49 31.31 -13.83
CA CYS A 826 54.17 32.09 -12.77
C CYS A 826 54.00 33.62 -12.86
N ARG A 827 53.41 34.18 -13.94
CA ARG A 827 53.22 35.64 -14.09
C ARG A 827 51.85 36.17 -13.65
N LYS A 828 50.91 35.31 -13.23
CA LYS A 828 49.51 35.69 -12.98
C LYS A 828 49.10 35.83 -11.50
N GLN A 829 50.06 35.81 -10.56
CA GLN A 829 49.77 35.78 -9.10
C GLN A 829 50.39 36.95 -8.29
N ARG A 830 50.66 38.10 -8.92
CA ARG A 830 50.95 39.35 -8.20
C ARG A 830 50.01 40.44 -8.68
N TYR A 831 48.88 40.64 -8.00
CA TYR A 831 48.22 41.93 -7.77
C TYR A 831 47.02 41.69 -6.82
N GLU A 832 46.91 42.56 -5.81
CA GLU A 832 45.76 42.83 -4.91
C GLU A 832 45.51 41.91 -3.70
N ALA A 833 46.02 42.35 -2.54
CA ALA A 833 45.43 42.10 -1.22
C ALA A 833 45.83 43.24 -0.26
N GLU A 834 44.84 43.91 0.33
CA GLU A 834 44.93 44.72 1.57
C GLU A 834 43.49 44.95 2.12
N PRO A 835 43.29 45.31 3.41
CA PRO A 835 43.08 44.35 4.51
C PRO A 835 41.86 44.65 5.41
N SER A 836 41.57 43.79 6.40
CA SER A 836 40.84 44.20 7.62
C SER A 836 41.30 43.45 8.87
N GLU A 837 41.40 44.22 9.94
CA GLU A 837 42.04 44.04 11.25
C GLU A 837 41.35 43.04 12.20
N GLY A 838 42.09 42.57 13.22
CA GLY A 838 41.49 42.07 14.47
C GLY A 838 42.25 41.01 15.28
N GLU A 839 43.43 41.34 15.79
CA GLU A 839 44.22 40.62 16.83
C GLU A 839 43.53 40.58 18.23
N PRO A 840 44.10 39.99 19.32
CA PRO A 840 45.24 39.04 19.46
C PRO A 840 45.02 37.92 20.52
N LEU A 841 45.98 36.99 20.67
CA LEU A 841 46.57 36.62 21.97
C LEU A 841 47.85 35.76 21.77
N VAL A 842 48.88 36.06 22.57
CA VAL A 842 50.31 35.72 22.42
C VAL A 842 50.71 34.57 23.41
N PRO A 843 51.99 34.13 23.58
CA PRO A 843 52.50 32.82 23.18
C PRO A 843 53.05 31.96 24.35
N GLY A 844 53.43 30.70 24.08
CA GLY A 844 54.21 29.89 25.02
C GLY A 844 54.99 28.77 24.33
N GLU A 845 56.29 28.70 24.59
CA GLU A 845 57.33 27.91 23.91
C GLU A 845 57.36 26.40 24.27
N VAL A 846 57.54 25.56 23.25
CA VAL A 846 58.43 24.36 23.05
C VAL A 846 59.26 23.92 24.28
N PRO A 847 59.42 22.60 24.63
CA PRO A 847 60.31 21.72 23.85
C PRO A 847 60.17 20.18 23.85
N ASN A 848 60.74 19.59 22.77
CA ASN A 848 61.44 18.30 22.65
C ASN A 848 60.62 16.99 22.84
N SER A 849 60.84 15.85 22.18
CA SER A 849 61.74 15.38 21.10
C SER A 849 61.50 13.86 20.89
N VAL A 850 61.90 13.31 19.72
CA VAL A 850 62.19 11.88 19.39
C VAL A 850 60.99 11.00 18.98
N SER A 851 60.64 10.86 17.70
CA SER A 851 61.14 9.94 16.63
C SER A 851 60.89 8.44 16.91
N ALA A 852 60.04 7.69 16.21
CA ALA A 852 59.96 7.29 14.78
C ALA A 852 60.23 5.77 14.64
N THR A 853 59.66 5.16 13.59
CA THR A 853 59.58 3.72 13.16
C THR A 853 58.32 3.02 13.67
N GLU A 854 57.45 2.44 12.83
CA GLU A 854 57.47 2.03 11.40
C GLU A 854 56.10 2.31 10.74
#